data_AF-A0A1I5NYK2-F1
#
_entry.id   AF-A0A1I5NYK2-F1
#
_cell.length_a   1.000
_cell.length_b   1.000
_cell.length_c   1.000
_cell.angle_alpha   90.00
_cell.angle_beta   90.00
_cell.angle_gamma   90.00
#
_symmetry.space_group_name_H-M   'P 1'
#
loop_
_entity.id
_entity.type
_entity.pdbx_description
1 polymer ?
#
loop_
_entity_poly.entity_id
_entity_poly.type
_entity_poly.pdbx_seq_one_letter_code
_entity_poly.pdbx_strand_id
1 'polypeptide(L)'
;MELIRGIHNIRDRHRGCVLTIGNFDGVHLGHQQVLIQVVKKARELGVPPTVMLFEPQPRELFAADRAPARLTRLRDKYTQLAKLGVERLLVVNFNAKFAAMTPYDFVHRLLAEQLGVKFLVVGDDFRFGAMRQGDFVYLQQEAKSAHFDVVSTQSFCVSEQRVSSTAIRDELARGEQDAVEQMLGRPYSISGRVSHGKKLGRTIGFPTANVPLKRRVTPVSGVYVVKVGGIDENTWLGGVANVGTRPTVNGVRQQLEVHLFDFAGDLYGRHVEVQLLHKLRDEKKFGSLDELKAQIELDDQTARGWLVKIMSKTSIRNEQSMSDFKDTLNLPETAFPMRGNLAQREPQMLKRWYDEDLYGEIRKAKKGKKSFILHDGPPYANGNIHIGHSVNKILKDIIIKSKTLSDFDAPYVPGWDCHGLPIELMVEKKVGKPGKKVTAAEFRQKCREYAAKQVEGQKADFKRLGVLGEWDKPYLTMDFNTEANIIRALGKIADNGHLHKGFKPVHWCTDCGSALAEAEVEYENKVSPSIDVMFRATDEAAVLAKFGLAEGHEGHGDVSIVIWTTTPWTLPANRAVAVSDALEYVLVQVEGETPRRLIVASELAKQVMDRAGIEHFHNLGFCQGDALELLRFNHPFYSFDVPVICGEHVTTESGTGVVHTAPGHGQEDFVVGQKYGLEVANPVGSNGVYLPDTELFAGQHVLKANDNVIDVLKEHGSLLHHHAYEHSYPHCWRHKTPIIFRATPQWFISMEKAGLRAKALEEIKNVKWIPEWGQNRIESMVEGRPDWCISRQRTWGVPIALFVHKETSELHPNTVELIEQVAQKVEQSGIQAWWDLDTAELLGDDAESYEKVLDTLDVWFDSGATHYAVVNQRAEFNGHEADMYLEGSDQHRGWFQSSLMTSVAIKNAAPYKQVLTHGFTVDGQGRKMSKSIGNVVSPQEVMNKLGGDILRLWVASTDYTGEMTVSDQILNRSADAYRRIRNTARFLLANLNGFNPETDMVAAEDMVIADRWAVGKALEAQEEILKAFEECNFHAVTQRLMQFCSVEMGSFYLDIIKDRQYTAKAGGLAHRSCQTALFHIMEALVRWMAPIMSFTADEIWNEMPGVRNKYVFTEVWYDGLFGLNDDETLNNAFWSELLRVRGAVNKVLEQARNDKKIGGSLEAEITLYAKPEFAAKLEAMGNELRFVLLTSKADVVATDAAPEAAVATEIDGLSVVVAKSDAEKCERCWHHVADVGTIDAHPTLCGRCVSNIDGEGETRQFA
;
A
#
# COMPACT_ATOMS: atom_id res chain seq x y z
N MET A 1 -36.25 17.25 -34.27
CA MET A 1 -34.82 16.92 -34.09
C MET A 1 -34.23 16.56 -35.44
N GLU A 2 -33.13 17.18 -35.84
CA GLU A 2 -32.36 16.87 -37.06
C GLU A 2 -31.41 15.70 -36.80
N LEU A 3 -31.29 14.76 -37.74
CA LEU A 3 -30.38 13.60 -37.64
C LEU A 3 -29.21 13.75 -38.62
N ILE A 4 -27.99 13.81 -38.09
CA ILE A 4 -26.75 13.88 -38.88
C ILE A 4 -26.03 12.53 -38.74
N ARG A 5 -25.89 11.78 -39.84
CA ARG A 5 -25.21 10.46 -39.83
C ARG A 5 -23.78 10.59 -40.32
N GLY A 6 -22.82 10.49 -39.42
CA GLY A 6 -21.39 10.53 -39.71
C GLY A 6 -20.83 11.95 -39.85
N ILE A 7 -19.58 12.12 -39.42
CA ILE A 7 -18.87 13.41 -39.42
C ILE A 7 -18.71 14.03 -40.82
N HIS A 8 -18.66 13.22 -41.88
CA HIS A 8 -18.54 13.69 -43.26
C HIS A 8 -19.80 14.40 -43.79
N ASN A 9 -20.92 14.29 -43.09
CA ASN A 9 -22.18 14.98 -43.41
C ASN A 9 -22.39 16.27 -42.61
N ILE A 10 -21.39 16.69 -41.83
CA ILE A 10 -21.37 18.02 -41.23
C ILE A 10 -21.21 19.06 -42.35
N ARG A 11 -21.97 20.15 -42.27
CA ARG A 11 -22.08 21.24 -43.26
C ARG A 11 -22.03 22.56 -42.49
N ASP A 12 -21.80 23.68 -43.16
CA ASP A 12 -21.68 24.98 -42.48
C ASP A 12 -22.92 25.34 -41.65
N ARG A 13 -24.13 24.98 -42.12
CA ARG A 13 -25.39 25.15 -41.37
C ARG A 13 -25.45 24.40 -40.03
N HIS A 14 -24.59 23.39 -39.84
CA HIS A 14 -24.50 22.60 -38.61
C HIS A 14 -23.49 23.18 -37.60
N ARG A 15 -22.72 24.22 -37.97
CA ARG A 15 -21.77 24.88 -37.07
C ARG A 15 -22.52 25.71 -36.01
N GLY A 16 -22.00 25.73 -34.79
CA GLY A 16 -22.60 26.43 -33.65
C GLY A 16 -23.59 25.56 -32.90
N CYS A 17 -23.19 25.05 -31.73
CA CYS A 17 -24.06 24.28 -30.86
C CYS A 17 -23.57 24.27 -29.40
N VAL A 18 -24.48 23.89 -28.49
CA VAL A 18 -24.10 23.34 -27.18
C VAL A 18 -24.13 21.83 -27.30
N LEU A 19 -23.02 21.18 -26.98
CA LEU A 19 -22.80 19.77 -27.25
C LEU A 19 -22.69 18.95 -25.96
N THR A 20 -23.23 17.73 -25.98
CA THR A 20 -22.81 16.66 -25.08
C THR A 20 -22.47 15.40 -25.85
N ILE A 21 -21.59 14.57 -25.29
CA ILE A 21 -20.97 13.42 -25.96
C ILE A 21 -21.11 12.18 -25.09
N GLY A 22 -21.62 11.08 -25.65
CA GLY A 22 -21.77 9.83 -24.91
C GLY A 22 -22.56 8.75 -25.66
N ASN A 23 -22.64 7.57 -25.06
CA ASN A 23 -23.44 6.47 -25.64
C ASN A 23 -24.94 6.59 -25.34
N PHE A 24 -25.31 7.33 -24.29
CA PHE A 24 -26.70 7.55 -23.83
C PHE A 24 -27.52 6.26 -23.76
N ASP A 25 -26.91 5.13 -23.36
CA ASP A 25 -27.61 3.85 -23.30
C ASP A 25 -28.58 3.82 -22.12
N GLY A 26 -29.86 3.57 -22.38
CA GLY A 26 -30.94 3.71 -21.40
C GLY A 26 -31.52 5.13 -21.28
N VAL A 27 -30.80 6.19 -21.68
CA VAL A 27 -31.18 7.60 -21.41
C VAL A 27 -31.75 7.75 -19.97
N HIS A 28 -31.00 7.21 -19.01
CA HIS A 28 -31.35 7.16 -17.59
C HIS A 28 -31.32 8.56 -16.93
N LEU A 29 -31.80 8.69 -15.69
CA LEU A 29 -31.90 9.99 -15.02
C LEU A 29 -30.58 10.76 -14.98
N GLY A 30 -29.44 10.07 -14.78
CA GLY A 30 -28.12 10.71 -14.91
C GLY A 30 -27.85 11.34 -16.29
N HIS A 31 -28.22 10.69 -17.39
CA HIS A 31 -28.14 11.30 -18.73
C HIS A 31 -29.12 12.47 -18.88
N GLN A 32 -30.33 12.36 -18.31
CA GLN A 32 -31.35 13.40 -18.40
C GLN A 32 -30.88 14.70 -17.71
N GLN A 33 -30.18 14.61 -16.57
CA GLN A 33 -29.59 15.79 -15.93
C GLN A 33 -28.57 16.51 -16.81
N VAL A 34 -27.70 15.76 -17.50
CA VAL A 34 -26.77 16.33 -18.50
C VAL A 34 -27.53 17.03 -19.61
N LEU A 35 -28.56 16.39 -20.15
CA LEU A 35 -29.37 16.92 -21.26
C LEU A 35 -30.14 18.18 -20.85
N ILE A 36 -30.67 18.25 -19.63
CA ILE A 36 -31.32 19.45 -19.08
C ILE A 36 -30.36 20.64 -19.10
N GLN A 37 -29.10 20.45 -18.69
CA GLN A 37 -28.10 21.52 -18.73
C GLN A 37 -27.73 21.93 -20.16
N VAL A 38 -27.58 20.96 -21.07
CA VAL A 38 -27.31 21.21 -22.49
C VAL A 38 -28.43 22.06 -23.12
N VAL A 39 -29.69 21.70 -22.87
CA VAL A 39 -30.85 22.43 -23.41
C VAL A 39 -30.98 23.82 -22.79
N LYS A 40 -30.78 23.94 -21.48
CA LYS A 40 -30.75 25.24 -20.81
C LYS A 40 -29.68 26.14 -21.41
N LYS A 41 -28.44 25.65 -21.53
CA LYS A 41 -27.32 26.45 -22.03
C LYS A 41 -27.44 26.78 -23.52
N ALA A 42 -28.00 25.88 -24.31
CA ALA A 42 -28.33 26.10 -25.71
C ALA A 42 -29.30 27.29 -25.89
N ARG A 43 -30.35 27.34 -25.06
CA ARG A 43 -31.30 28.47 -25.06
C ARG A 43 -30.63 29.79 -24.67
N GLU A 44 -29.77 29.78 -23.65
CA GLU A 44 -29.01 30.97 -23.23
C GLU A 44 -28.11 31.52 -24.35
N LEU A 45 -27.50 30.63 -25.14
CA LEU A 45 -26.55 31.00 -26.19
C LEU A 45 -27.19 31.17 -27.57
N GLY A 46 -28.50 30.95 -27.72
CA GLY A 46 -29.21 31.05 -29.00
C GLY A 46 -28.73 30.04 -30.06
N VAL A 47 -28.18 28.90 -29.65
CA VAL A 47 -27.66 27.84 -30.54
C VAL A 47 -28.33 26.50 -30.22
N PRO A 48 -28.43 25.54 -31.16
CA PRO A 48 -29.19 24.32 -30.94
C PRO A 48 -28.51 23.35 -29.95
N PRO A 49 -29.26 22.72 -29.03
CA PRO A 49 -28.76 21.63 -28.20
C PRO A 49 -28.49 20.38 -29.04
N THR A 50 -27.26 19.91 -29.00
CA THR A 50 -26.75 18.84 -29.84
C THR A 50 -26.22 17.68 -28.99
N VAL A 51 -26.55 16.45 -29.39
CA VAL A 51 -25.99 15.23 -28.81
C VAL A 51 -25.13 14.53 -29.84
N MET A 52 -23.89 14.17 -29.48
CA MET A 52 -23.05 13.27 -30.26
C MET A 52 -23.02 11.88 -29.61
N LEU A 53 -23.42 10.87 -30.40
CA LEU A 53 -23.37 9.47 -29.98
C LEU A 53 -22.61 8.60 -30.98
N PHE A 54 -22.29 7.39 -30.56
CA PHE A 54 -21.50 6.42 -31.34
C PHE A 54 -22.35 5.20 -31.73
N GLU A 55 -22.32 4.85 -33.02
CA GLU A 55 -22.99 3.66 -33.56
C GLU A 55 -22.07 2.96 -34.59
N PRO A 56 -21.52 1.76 -34.30
CA PRO A 56 -21.68 1.00 -33.06
C PRO A 56 -21.02 1.70 -31.85
N GLN A 57 -21.36 1.29 -30.62
CA GLN A 57 -20.72 1.83 -29.41
C GLN A 57 -19.25 1.41 -29.34
N PRO A 58 -18.34 2.18 -28.70
CA PRO A 58 -16.91 1.87 -28.68
C PRO A 58 -16.56 0.45 -28.25
N ARG A 59 -17.23 -0.07 -27.20
CA ARG A 59 -17.01 -1.44 -26.71
C ARG A 59 -17.36 -2.52 -27.75
N GLU A 60 -18.28 -2.24 -28.65
CA GLU A 60 -18.69 -3.17 -29.69
C GLU A 60 -17.67 -3.30 -30.83
N LEU A 61 -16.77 -2.31 -30.97
CA LEU A 61 -15.63 -2.37 -31.89
C LEU A 61 -14.46 -3.14 -31.27
N PHE A 62 -14.08 -2.80 -30.02
CA PHE A 62 -12.90 -3.39 -29.38
C PHE A 62 -13.13 -4.79 -28.80
N ALA A 63 -14.37 -5.13 -28.43
CA ALA A 63 -14.69 -6.39 -27.79
C ALA A 63 -16.11 -6.83 -28.18
N ALA A 64 -16.32 -7.11 -29.47
CA ALA A 64 -17.63 -7.43 -30.04
C ALA A 64 -18.38 -8.55 -29.29
N ASP A 65 -17.65 -9.59 -28.84
CA ASP A 65 -18.21 -10.76 -28.14
C ASP A 65 -18.48 -10.51 -26.64
N ARG A 66 -17.84 -9.49 -26.05
CA ARG A 66 -17.99 -9.12 -24.63
C ARG A 66 -18.74 -7.80 -24.43
N ALA A 67 -19.28 -7.22 -25.50
CA ALA A 67 -20.00 -5.98 -25.41
C ALA A 67 -21.31 -6.17 -24.62
N PRO A 68 -21.60 -5.31 -23.63
CA PRO A 68 -22.80 -5.45 -22.83
C PRO A 68 -24.07 -5.29 -23.66
N ALA A 69 -25.14 -5.97 -23.24
CA ALA A 69 -26.46 -5.86 -23.85
C ALA A 69 -26.93 -4.39 -23.88
N ARG A 70 -27.47 -3.92 -25.02
CA ARG A 70 -27.95 -2.54 -25.13
C ARG A 70 -29.27 -2.38 -24.37
N LEU A 71 -29.37 -1.33 -23.57
CA LEU A 71 -30.61 -0.97 -22.86
C LEU A 71 -31.62 -0.31 -23.80
N THR A 72 -31.16 0.41 -24.83
CA THR A 72 -32.06 1.17 -25.72
C THR A 72 -31.52 1.19 -27.15
N ARG A 73 -32.40 0.99 -28.15
CA ARG A 73 -32.01 1.06 -29.56
C ARG A 73 -31.87 2.51 -30.03
N LEU A 74 -31.12 2.73 -31.10
CA LEU A 74 -30.91 4.07 -31.66
C LEU A 74 -32.23 4.81 -31.97
N ARG A 75 -33.25 4.10 -32.47
CA ARG A 75 -34.57 4.67 -32.74
C ARG A 75 -35.26 5.17 -31.48
N ASP A 76 -35.20 4.40 -30.40
CA ASP A 76 -35.83 4.77 -29.13
C ASP A 76 -35.07 5.89 -28.44
N LYS A 77 -33.73 5.87 -28.50
CA LYS A 77 -32.88 6.99 -28.05
C LYS A 77 -33.24 8.27 -28.81
N TYR A 78 -33.42 8.20 -30.13
CA TYR A 78 -33.81 9.36 -30.94
C TYR A 78 -35.13 9.98 -30.41
N THR A 79 -36.15 9.16 -30.16
CA THR A 79 -37.42 9.64 -29.61
C THR A 79 -37.27 10.23 -28.21
N GLN A 80 -36.51 9.58 -27.32
CA GLN A 80 -36.30 10.04 -25.94
C GLN A 80 -35.50 11.34 -25.87
N LEU A 81 -34.45 11.48 -26.68
CA LEU A 81 -33.65 12.70 -26.76
C LEU A 81 -34.50 13.86 -27.31
N ALA A 82 -35.34 13.61 -28.32
CA ALA A 82 -36.24 14.63 -28.85
C ALA A 82 -37.25 15.12 -27.79
N LYS A 83 -37.80 14.22 -26.95
CA LYS A 83 -38.69 14.59 -25.83
C LYS A 83 -38.01 15.47 -24.78
N LEU A 84 -36.69 15.32 -24.61
CA LEU A 84 -35.89 16.12 -23.67
C LEU A 84 -35.46 17.47 -24.25
N GLY A 85 -35.90 17.83 -25.46
CA GLY A 85 -35.60 19.12 -26.08
C GLY A 85 -34.29 19.17 -26.87
N VAL A 86 -33.71 18.01 -27.22
CA VAL A 86 -32.55 17.96 -28.13
C VAL A 86 -32.99 18.28 -29.57
N GLU A 87 -32.28 19.19 -30.22
CA GLU A 87 -32.62 19.64 -31.57
C GLU A 87 -31.78 18.97 -32.65
N ARG A 88 -30.53 18.56 -32.36
CA ARG A 88 -29.66 17.85 -33.30
C ARG A 88 -29.06 16.59 -32.69
N LEU A 89 -29.08 15.49 -33.45
CA LEU A 89 -28.40 14.24 -33.09
C LEU A 89 -27.33 13.90 -34.14
N LEU A 90 -26.06 13.96 -33.72
CA LEU A 90 -24.92 13.50 -34.51
C LEU A 90 -24.59 12.05 -34.16
N VAL A 91 -24.80 11.15 -35.12
CA VAL A 91 -24.48 9.73 -35.00
C VAL A 91 -23.14 9.47 -35.68
N VAL A 92 -22.08 9.34 -34.89
CA VAL A 92 -20.73 9.05 -35.38
C VAL A 92 -20.56 7.55 -35.58
N ASN A 93 -20.09 7.17 -36.77
CA ASN A 93 -19.67 5.80 -37.04
C ASN A 93 -18.33 5.52 -36.33
N PHE A 94 -18.39 4.81 -35.21
CA PHE A 94 -17.19 4.49 -34.42
C PHE A 94 -16.46 3.30 -35.06
N ASN A 95 -15.40 3.61 -35.81
CA ASN A 95 -14.57 2.64 -36.52
C ASN A 95 -13.09 2.83 -36.15
N ALA A 96 -12.20 1.97 -36.67
CA ALA A 96 -10.76 2.04 -36.38
C ALA A 96 -10.15 3.42 -36.67
N LYS A 97 -10.60 4.10 -37.74
CA LYS A 97 -10.14 5.44 -38.10
C LYS A 97 -10.53 6.48 -37.05
N PHE A 98 -11.79 6.46 -36.58
CA PHE A 98 -12.24 7.37 -35.53
C PHE A 98 -11.58 7.05 -34.19
N ALA A 99 -11.39 5.76 -33.87
CA ALA A 99 -10.71 5.30 -32.66
C ALA A 99 -9.23 5.70 -32.59
N ALA A 100 -8.57 5.90 -33.75
CA ALA A 100 -7.18 6.35 -33.84
C ALA A 100 -7.02 7.88 -33.80
N MET A 101 -8.11 8.65 -33.74
CA MET A 101 -8.07 10.11 -33.68
C MET A 101 -7.39 10.58 -32.38
N THR A 102 -6.39 11.46 -32.49
CA THR A 102 -5.69 11.99 -31.31
C THR A 102 -6.62 12.87 -30.46
N PRO A 103 -6.36 13.04 -29.15
CA PRO A 103 -7.11 14.00 -28.33
C PRO A 103 -7.12 15.42 -28.92
N TYR A 104 -5.98 15.86 -29.47
CA TYR A 104 -5.86 17.15 -30.15
C TYR A 104 -6.78 17.27 -31.36
N ASP A 105 -6.73 16.29 -32.29
CA ASP A 105 -7.59 16.28 -33.49
C ASP A 105 -9.08 16.26 -33.12
N PHE A 106 -9.42 15.54 -32.06
CA PHE A 106 -10.79 15.47 -31.57
C PHE A 106 -11.28 16.86 -31.12
N VAL A 107 -10.50 17.59 -30.33
CA VAL A 107 -10.89 18.92 -29.84
C VAL A 107 -10.86 19.97 -30.96
N HIS A 108 -9.72 20.12 -31.63
CA HIS A 108 -9.51 21.22 -32.56
C HIS A 108 -10.21 21.00 -33.89
N ARG A 109 -10.06 19.82 -34.51
CA ARG A 109 -10.61 19.59 -35.86
C ARG A 109 -12.10 19.22 -35.82
N LEU A 110 -12.52 18.38 -34.88
CA LEU A 110 -13.91 17.93 -34.84
C LEU A 110 -14.81 18.89 -34.04
N LEU A 111 -14.47 19.20 -32.78
CA LEU A 111 -15.35 20.03 -31.94
C LEU A 111 -15.31 21.51 -32.35
N ALA A 112 -14.13 22.09 -32.50
CA ALA A 112 -13.99 23.52 -32.78
C ALA A 112 -14.18 23.85 -34.27
N GLU A 113 -13.42 23.24 -35.17
CA GLU A 113 -13.48 23.56 -36.60
C GLU A 113 -14.77 23.05 -37.26
N GLN A 114 -15.06 21.74 -37.19
CA GLN A 114 -16.21 21.17 -37.91
C GLN A 114 -17.56 21.49 -37.27
N LEU A 115 -17.68 21.37 -35.95
CA LEU A 115 -18.96 21.60 -35.25
C LEU A 115 -19.13 23.03 -34.74
N GLY A 116 -18.04 23.80 -34.57
CA GLY A 116 -18.14 25.14 -33.99
C GLY A 116 -18.79 25.12 -32.60
N VAL A 117 -18.45 24.14 -31.76
CA VAL A 117 -19.00 24.01 -30.41
C VAL A 117 -18.79 25.32 -29.65
N LYS A 118 -19.85 25.81 -28.99
CA LYS A 118 -19.80 27.01 -28.14
C LYS A 118 -19.70 26.65 -26.66
N PHE A 119 -20.30 25.53 -26.28
CA PHE A 119 -20.29 25.03 -24.92
C PHE A 119 -20.40 23.51 -24.91
N LEU A 120 -19.62 22.84 -24.07
CA LEU A 120 -19.58 21.39 -23.97
C LEU A 120 -19.93 20.92 -22.56
N VAL A 121 -20.85 19.98 -22.45
CA VAL A 121 -21.25 19.37 -21.17
C VAL A 121 -20.92 17.88 -21.21
N VAL A 122 -20.06 17.43 -20.30
CA VAL A 122 -19.62 16.02 -20.20
C VAL A 122 -19.66 15.51 -18.76
N GLY A 123 -19.63 14.20 -18.56
CA GLY A 123 -19.46 13.60 -17.23
C GLY A 123 -18.04 13.80 -16.69
N ASP A 124 -17.88 13.71 -15.37
CA ASP A 124 -16.60 13.74 -14.65
C ASP A 124 -15.63 12.61 -15.05
N ASP A 125 -16.16 11.47 -15.50
CA ASP A 125 -15.40 10.31 -15.97
C ASP A 125 -15.19 10.26 -17.50
N PHE A 126 -15.46 11.37 -18.22
CA PHE A 126 -15.34 11.43 -19.67
C PHE A 126 -13.88 11.24 -20.14
N ARG A 127 -13.68 10.31 -21.07
CA ARG A 127 -12.38 10.03 -21.73
C ARG A 127 -12.58 9.99 -23.24
N PHE A 128 -11.62 10.52 -24.00
CA PHE A 128 -11.68 10.62 -25.45
C PHE A 128 -10.29 10.52 -26.10
N GLY A 129 -10.27 10.50 -27.43
CA GLY A 129 -9.05 10.33 -28.22
C GLY A 129 -8.47 8.91 -28.18
N ALA A 130 -7.45 8.69 -29.01
CA ALA A 130 -6.76 7.42 -29.15
C ALA A 130 -6.25 6.91 -27.81
N MET A 131 -6.47 5.62 -27.54
CA MET A 131 -6.10 4.96 -26.28
C MET A 131 -6.63 5.64 -25.00
N ARG A 132 -7.70 6.45 -25.11
CA ARG A 132 -8.29 7.20 -23.97
C ARG A 132 -7.31 8.18 -23.33
N GLN A 133 -6.35 8.71 -24.10
CA GLN A 133 -5.34 9.66 -23.62
C GLN A 133 -5.93 11.02 -23.20
N GLY A 134 -7.06 11.42 -23.78
CA GLY A 134 -7.75 12.66 -23.42
C GLY A 134 -8.69 12.47 -22.22
N ASP A 135 -8.66 13.42 -21.29
CA ASP A 135 -9.53 13.46 -20.12
C ASP A 135 -10.11 14.85 -19.88
N PHE A 136 -10.90 15.02 -18.82
CA PHE A 136 -11.57 16.29 -18.57
C PHE A 136 -10.59 17.46 -18.38
N VAL A 137 -9.45 17.23 -17.72
CA VAL A 137 -8.43 18.27 -17.50
C VAL A 137 -7.81 18.69 -18.83
N TYR A 138 -7.41 17.70 -19.64
CA TYR A 138 -6.91 17.94 -20.98
C TYR A 138 -7.94 18.67 -21.85
N LEU A 139 -9.21 18.25 -21.81
CA LEU A 139 -10.31 18.91 -22.53
C LEU A 139 -10.50 20.35 -22.09
N GLN A 140 -10.43 20.64 -20.79
CA GLN A 140 -10.57 21.99 -20.25
C GLN A 140 -9.42 22.91 -20.67
N GLN A 141 -8.21 22.38 -20.77
CA GLN A 141 -7.05 23.12 -21.27
C GLN A 141 -7.18 23.40 -22.78
N GLU A 142 -7.45 22.38 -23.58
CA GLU A 142 -7.55 22.51 -25.03
C GLU A 142 -8.78 23.32 -25.48
N ALA A 143 -9.90 23.23 -24.75
CA ALA A 143 -11.11 24.00 -25.04
C ALA A 143 -10.89 25.52 -24.95
N LYS A 144 -10.05 25.98 -24.02
CA LYS A 144 -9.65 27.39 -23.92
C LYS A 144 -8.93 27.86 -25.17
N SER A 145 -7.95 27.08 -25.63
CA SER A 145 -7.20 27.33 -26.87
C SER A 145 -8.10 27.24 -28.12
N ALA A 146 -9.14 26.41 -28.06
CA ALA A 146 -10.11 26.19 -29.13
C ALA A 146 -11.34 27.13 -29.08
N HIS A 147 -11.37 28.09 -28.14
CA HIS A 147 -12.41 29.10 -27.96
C HIS A 147 -13.83 28.58 -27.69
N PHE A 148 -13.97 27.56 -26.83
CA PHE A 148 -15.27 27.14 -26.29
C PHE A 148 -15.18 26.75 -24.82
N ASP A 149 -16.31 26.82 -24.11
CA ASP A 149 -16.37 26.48 -22.68
C ASP A 149 -16.71 25.00 -22.48
N VAL A 150 -16.21 24.40 -21.41
CA VAL A 150 -16.54 23.04 -21.02
C VAL A 150 -16.84 22.94 -19.52
N VAL A 151 -17.88 22.19 -19.17
CA VAL A 151 -18.24 21.89 -17.78
C VAL A 151 -18.44 20.40 -17.57
N SER A 152 -18.13 19.96 -16.36
CA SER A 152 -18.41 18.60 -15.90
C SER A 152 -19.70 18.58 -15.07
N THR A 153 -20.50 17.54 -15.25
CA THR A 153 -21.67 17.26 -14.41
C THR A 153 -21.34 16.18 -13.39
N GLN A 154 -21.72 16.40 -12.14
CA GLN A 154 -21.61 15.38 -11.10
C GLN A 154 -22.50 14.17 -11.40
N SER A 155 -22.07 12.99 -10.96
CA SER A 155 -22.83 11.75 -11.07
C SER A 155 -24.15 11.82 -10.29
N PHE A 156 -25.28 11.59 -10.98
CA PHE A 156 -26.61 11.54 -10.37
C PHE A 156 -26.82 10.24 -9.59
N CYS A 157 -27.40 10.33 -8.39
CA CYS A 157 -27.69 9.19 -7.53
C CYS A 157 -29.20 9.13 -7.20
N VAL A 158 -29.74 7.91 -7.08
CA VAL A 158 -31.08 7.64 -6.56
C VAL A 158 -30.92 6.71 -5.38
N SER A 159 -31.48 7.07 -4.22
CA SER A 159 -31.32 6.30 -2.97
C SER A 159 -29.85 5.95 -2.68
N GLU A 160 -28.95 6.94 -2.80
CA GLU A 160 -27.49 6.83 -2.59
C GLU A 160 -26.71 5.96 -3.61
N GLN A 161 -27.39 5.27 -4.54
CA GLN A 161 -26.76 4.49 -5.60
C GLN A 161 -26.53 5.34 -6.86
N ARG A 162 -25.32 5.28 -7.43
CA ARG A 162 -24.98 5.97 -8.69
C ARG A 162 -25.82 5.40 -9.84
N VAL A 163 -26.57 6.26 -10.53
CA VAL A 163 -27.33 5.87 -11.72
C VAL A 163 -26.39 5.73 -12.90
N SER A 164 -26.28 4.52 -13.45
CA SER A 164 -25.48 4.23 -14.65
C SER A 164 -26.10 3.13 -15.50
N SER A 165 -25.77 3.07 -16.80
CA SER A 165 -26.21 1.97 -17.67
C SER A 165 -25.75 0.59 -17.17
N THR A 166 -24.64 0.51 -16.40
CA THR A 166 -24.18 -0.76 -15.81
C THR A 166 -25.10 -1.16 -14.66
N ALA A 167 -25.33 -0.28 -13.69
CA ALA A 167 -26.23 -0.55 -12.57
C ALA A 167 -27.62 -0.97 -13.04
N ILE A 168 -28.17 -0.30 -14.07
CA ILE A 168 -29.48 -0.66 -14.62
C ILE A 168 -29.48 -2.07 -15.23
N ARG A 169 -28.39 -2.50 -15.88
CA ARG A 169 -28.29 -3.88 -16.40
C ARG A 169 -28.21 -4.89 -15.27
N ASP A 170 -27.51 -4.56 -14.20
CA ASP A 170 -27.38 -5.44 -13.04
C ASP A 170 -28.75 -5.63 -12.34
N GLU A 171 -29.51 -4.54 -12.14
CA GLU A 171 -30.87 -4.64 -11.58
C GLU A 171 -31.84 -5.35 -12.53
N LEU A 172 -31.72 -5.13 -13.85
CA LEU A 172 -32.49 -5.88 -14.86
C LEU A 172 -32.18 -7.38 -14.84
N ALA A 173 -30.91 -7.76 -14.62
CA ALA A 173 -30.50 -9.15 -14.51
C ALA A 173 -31.07 -9.82 -13.24
N ARG A 174 -31.18 -9.07 -12.14
CA ARG A 174 -31.82 -9.54 -10.89
C ARG A 174 -33.36 -9.59 -10.98
N GLY A 175 -33.96 -8.84 -11.90
CA GLY A 175 -35.40 -8.75 -12.06
C GLY A 175 -36.06 -7.64 -11.23
N GLU A 176 -35.28 -6.72 -10.66
CA GLU A 176 -35.72 -5.63 -9.78
C GLU A 176 -36.29 -4.44 -10.58
N GLN A 177 -37.49 -4.59 -11.14
CA GLN A 177 -38.11 -3.58 -12.02
C GLN A 177 -38.36 -2.23 -11.34
N ASP A 178 -38.69 -2.21 -10.05
CA ASP A 178 -38.91 -0.97 -9.29
C ASP A 178 -37.62 -0.14 -9.20
N ALA A 179 -36.48 -0.78 -8.92
CA ALA A 179 -35.17 -0.13 -8.89
C ALA A 179 -34.76 0.39 -10.28
N VAL A 180 -35.04 -0.40 -11.33
CA VAL A 180 -34.80 0.01 -12.72
C VAL A 180 -35.65 1.24 -13.09
N GLU A 181 -36.92 1.27 -12.74
CA GLU A 181 -37.81 2.41 -12.99
C GLU A 181 -37.33 3.66 -12.26
N GLN A 182 -36.91 3.53 -11.00
CA GLN A 182 -36.33 4.63 -10.23
C GLN A 182 -35.06 5.21 -10.89
N MET A 183 -34.22 4.37 -11.51
CA MET A 183 -33.00 4.81 -12.19
C MET A 183 -33.25 5.38 -13.60
N LEU A 184 -34.24 4.85 -14.33
CA LEU A 184 -34.60 5.28 -15.68
C LEU A 184 -35.56 6.49 -15.69
N GLY A 185 -36.28 6.71 -14.60
CA GLY A 185 -37.42 7.63 -14.51
C GLY A 185 -38.66 7.14 -15.27
N ARG A 186 -38.68 5.87 -15.67
CA ARG A 186 -39.75 5.21 -16.43
C ARG A 186 -39.58 3.69 -16.41
N PRO A 187 -40.65 2.91 -16.63
CA PRO A 187 -40.54 1.46 -16.80
C PRO A 187 -39.59 1.10 -17.95
N TYR A 188 -38.82 0.03 -17.78
CA TYR A 188 -37.99 -0.50 -18.86
C TYR A 188 -38.87 -1.06 -19.97
N SER A 189 -38.61 -0.67 -21.22
CA SER A 189 -39.42 -1.10 -22.37
C SER A 189 -38.58 -1.65 -23.52
N ILE A 190 -39.16 -2.58 -24.25
CA ILE A 190 -38.61 -3.15 -25.48
C ILE A 190 -39.57 -2.83 -26.62
N SER A 191 -39.07 -2.17 -27.67
CA SER A 191 -39.84 -1.84 -28.87
C SER A 191 -39.45 -2.69 -30.08
N GLY A 192 -40.42 -2.98 -30.96
CA GLY A 192 -40.14 -3.70 -32.19
C GLY A 192 -41.36 -3.91 -33.09
N ARG A 193 -41.12 -4.33 -34.33
CA ARG A 193 -42.20 -4.70 -35.25
C ARG A 193 -42.65 -6.14 -34.98
N VAL A 194 -43.95 -6.34 -34.86
CA VAL A 194 -44.54 -7.67 -34.70
C VAL A 194 -44.39 -8.45 -36.01
N SER A 195 -43.97 -9.71 -35.89
CA SER A 195 -43.69 -10.61 -37.00
C SER A 195 -44.45 -11.93 -36.85
N HIS A 196 -44.51 -12.70 -37.94
CA HIS A 196 -45.10 -14.04 -37.90
C HIS A 196 -44.21 -15.00 -37.09
N GLY A 197 -44.75 -15.58 -36.02
CA GLY A 197 -44.13 -16.67 -35.27
C GLY A 197 -44.55 -18.06 -35.78
N LYS A 198 -44.13 -19.13 -35.08
CA LYS A 198 -44.50 -20.53 -35.39
C LYS A 198 -45.98 -20.88 -35.11
N LYS A 199 -46.81 -19.90 -34.70
CA LYS A 199 -48.24 -20.02 -34.36
C LYS A 199 -48.58 -21.05 -33.26
N LEU A 200 -47.59 -21.58 -32.53
CA LEU A 200 -47.77 -22.60 -31.49
C LEU A 200 -48.70 -22.14 -30.35
N GLY A 201 -48.58 -20.89 -29.91
CA GLY A 201 -49.45 -20.30 -28.88
C GLY A 201 -50.94 -20.40 -29.24
N ARG A 202 -51.28 -20.20 -30.52
CA ARG A 202 -52.66 -20.33 -31.02
C ARG A 202 -53.19 -21.77 -30.93
N THR A 203 -52.32 -22.77 -31.07
CA THR A 203 -52.68 -24.19 -30.98
C THR A 203 -52.95 -24.63 -29.53
N ILE A 204 -52.33 -23.97 -28.54
CA ILE A 204 -52.49 -24.27 -27.10
C ILE A 204 -53.44 -23.32 -26.36
N GLY A 205 -54.05 -22.34 -27.04
CA GLY A 205 -55.05 -21.42 -26.47
C GLY A 205 -54.56 -20.00 -26.12
N PHE A 206 -53.27 -19.70 -26.31
CA PHE A 206 -52.62 -18.44 -25.94
C PHE A 206 -51.95 -17.76 -27.14
N PRO A 207 -52.69 -17.01 -27.99
CA PRO A 207 -52.08 -16.33 -29.13
C PRO A 207 -51.04 -15.29 -28.69
N THR A 208 -49.85 -15.28 -29.31
CA THR A 208 -48.74 -14.37 -28.95
C THR A 208 -48.30 -13.46 -30.09
N ALA A 209 -48.11 -12.17 -29.77
CA ALA A 209 -47.43 -11.20 -30.61
C ALA A 209 -45.91 -11.42 -30.52
N ASN A 210 -45.28 -11.77 -31.64
CA ASN A 210 -43.86 -12.11 -31.69
C ASN A 210 -43.04 -10.89 -32.14
N VAL A 211 -42.17 -10.38 -31.27
CA VAL A 211 -41.28 -9.24 -31.54
C VAL A 211 -39.83 -9.74 -31.69
N PRO A 212 -39.26 -9.75 -32.91
CA PRO A 212 -37.90 -10.22 -33.13
C PRO A 212 -36.85 -9.30 -32.50
N LEU A 213 -35.96 -9.90 -31.72
CA LEU A 213 -34.78 -9.26 -31.15
C LEU A 213 -33.62 -9.41 -32.14
N LYS A 214 -33.64 -8.63 -33.25
CA LYS A 214 -32.59 -8.72 -34.29
C LYS A 214 -31.23 -8.19 -33.76
N ARG A 215 -30.22 -9.06 -33.78
CA ARG A 215 -28.78 -8.86 -33.43
C ARG A 215 -28.53 -8.35 -31.99
N ARG A 216 -28.05 -9.26 -31.13
CA ARG A 216 -27.48 -9.12 -29.76
C ARG A 216 -28.45 -9.27 -28.57
N VAL A 217 -27.88 -9.83 -27.51
CA VAL A 217 -28.44 -10.31 -26.23
C VAL A 217 -29.25 -9.21 -25.53
N THR A 218 -30.42 -9.54 -24.97
CA THR A 218 -31.16 -8.64 -24.08
C THR A 218 -30.62 -8.72 -22.65
N PRO A 219 -30.63 -7.63 -21.88
CA PRO A 219 -30.20 -7.63 -20.47
C PRO A 219 -31.19 -8.35 -19.54
N VAL A 220 -32.29 -8.88 -20.09
CA VAL A 220 -33.37 -9.53 -19.38
C VAL A 220 -33.70 -10.88 -20.02
N SER A 221 -34.13 -11.83 -19.20
CA SER A 221 -34.74 -13.11 -19.58
C SER A 221 -35.84 -13.48 -18.58
N GLY A 222 -36.78 -14.32 -19.00
CA GLY A 222 -37.87 -14.82 -18.15
C GLY A 222 -39.27 -14.37 -18.58
N VAL A 223 -40.24 -14.58 -17.70
CA VAL A 223 -41.66 -14.26 -17.90
C VAL A 223 -42.03 -13.04 -17.06
N TYR A 224 -42.70 -12.06 -17.68
CA TYR A 224 -42.98 -10.75 -17.12
C TYR A 224 -44.45 -10.36 -17.25
N VAL A 225 -44.95 -9.64 -16.26
CA VAL A 225 -46.16 -8.82 -16.36
C VAL A 225 -45.83 -7.59 -17.19
N VAL A 226 -46.64 -7.30 -18.21
CA VAL A 226 -46.35 -6.22 -19.16
C VAL A 226 -47.55 -5.33 -19.44
N LYS A 227 -47.25 -4.12 -19.92
CA LYS A 227 -48.17 -3.26 -20.65
C LYS A 227 -47.66 -3.04 -22.07
N VAL A 228 -48.55 -3.08 -23.05
CA VAL A 228 -48.22 -2.94 -24.47
C VAL A 228 -48.90 -1.72 -25.05
N GLY A 229 -48.11 -0.81 -25.61
CA GLY A 229 -48.55 0.38 -26.33
C GLY A 229 -48.23 0.31 -27.83
N GLY A 230 -48.77 1.25 -28.60
CA GLY A 230 -48.60 1.31 -30.06
C GLY A 230 -49.57 0.43 -30.85
N ILE A 231 -50.66 -0.01 -30.20
CA ILE A 231 -51.80 -0.63 -30.87
C ILE A 231 -52.62 0.48 -31.54
N ASP A 232 -53.10 1.45 -30.76
CA ASP A 232 -53.72 2.71 -31.22
C ASP A 232 -53.11 3.90 -30.43
N GLU A 233 -53.35 5.16 -30.84
CA GLU A 233 -52.60 6.34 -30.34
C GLU A 233 -52.61 6.54 -28.81
N ASN A 234 -53.61 6.03 -28.09
CA ASN A 234 -53.75 6.23 -26.63
C ASN A 234 -54.04 4.95 -25.81
N THR A 235 -53.91 3.76 -26.41
CA THR A 235 -54.32 2.51 -25.73
C THR A 235 -53.11 1.70 -25.24
N TRP A 236 -53.08 1.41 -23.94
CA TRP A 236 -52.15 0.46 -23.31
C TRP A 236 -52.91 -0.78 -22.83
N LEU A 237 -52.56 -1.96 -23.36
CA LEU A 237 -53.19 -3.23 -22.95
C LEU A 237 -52.27 -4.01 -22.02
N GLY A 238 -52.87 -4.68 -21.03
CA GLY A 238 -52.16 -5.59 -20.14
C GLY A 238 -51.83 -6.92 -20.84
N GLY A 239 -50.77 -7.59 -20.38
CA GLY A 239 -50.43 -8.92 -20.87
C GLY A 239 -49.33 -9.61 -20.09
N VAL A 240 -48.94 -10.78 -20.58
CA VAL A 240 -47.78 -11.55 -20.15
C VAL A 240 -46.79 -11.67 -21.29
N ALA A 241 -45.51 -11.42 -21.01
CA ALA A 241 -44.45 -11.56 -21.99
C ALA A 241 -43.41 -12.59 -21.57
N ASN A 242 -42.96 -13.41 -22.51
CA ASN A 242 -41.74 -14.21 -22.38
C ASN A 242 -40.61 -13.54 -23.18
N VAL A 243 -39.47 -13.30 -22.52
CA VAL A 243 -38.22 -12.89 -23.15
C VAL A 243 -37.21 -14.01 -23.00
N GLY A 244 -36.86 -14.69 -24.10
CA GLY A 244 -36.13 -15.94 -23.95
C GLY A 244 -35.87 -16.78 -25.20
N THR A 245 -35.12 -17.88 -25.03
CA THR A 245 -34.79 -18.82 -26.12
C THR A 245 -35.80 -19.93 -26.31
N ARG A 246 -36.73 -20.14 -25.36
CA ARG A 246 -37.74 -21.23 -25.38
C ARG A 246 -37.09 -22.62 -25.27
N PRO A 247 -36.54 -22.99 -24.09
CA PRO A 247 -35.83 -24.25 -23.90
C PRO A 247 -36.70 -25.51 -24.10
N THR A 248 -38.03 -25.40 -23.96
CA THR A 248 -38.98 -26.53 -24.14
C THR A 248 -39.18 -26.93 -25.60
N VAL A 249 -38.96 -26.03 -26.56
CA VAL A 249 -39.19 -26.28 -28.00
C VAL A 249 -37.91 -26.15 -28.85
N ASN A 250 -36.74 -26.36 -28.21
CA ASN A 250 -35.41 -26.28 -28.83
C ASN A 250 -35.14 -24.97 -29.59
N GLY A 251 -35.57 -23.82 -29.05
CA GLY A 251 -35.28 -22.54 -29.66
C GLY A 251 -33.84 -22.08 -29.39
N VAL A 252 -33.17 -21.56 -30.43
CA VAL A 252 -31.74 -21.16 -30.38
C VAL A 252 -31.56 -19.64 -30.35
N ARG A 253 -32.61 -18.86 -30.63
CA ARG A 253 -32.56 -17.39 -30.68
C ARG A 253 -33.54 -16.78 -29.68
N GLN A 254 -33.07 -15.78 -28.92
CA GLN A 254 -33.93 -14.98 -28.06
C GLN A 254 -35.03 -14.27 -28.85
N GLN A 255 -36.26 -14.34 -28.37
CA GLN A 255 -37.44 -13.65 -28.90
C GLN A 255 -38.26 -13.06 -27.75
N LEU A 256 -39.02 -12.00 -28.04
CA LEU A 256 -40.03 -11.46 -27.14
C LEU A 256 -41.40 -11.92 -27.66
N GLU A 257 -42.12 -12.73 -26.88
CA GLU A 257 -43.45 -13.24 -27.18
C GLU A 257 -44.44 -12.68 -26.16
N VAL A 258 -45.46 -11.95 -26.61
CA VAL A 258 -46.42 -11.29 -25.72
C VAL A 258 -47.82 -11.84 -25.93
N HIS A 259 -48.44 -12.36 -24.88
CA HIS A 259 -49.86 -12.67 -24.83
C HIS A 259 -50.61 -11.44 -24.27
N LEU A 260 -51.49 -10.86 -25.08
CA LEU A 260 -52.32 -9.72 -24.70
C LEU A 260 -53.63 -10.19 -24.08
N PHE A 261 -53.99 -9.59 -22.96
CA PHE A 261 -55.27 -9.86 -22.32
C PHE A 261 -56.41 -9.18 -23.09
N ASP A 262 -57.51 -9.91 -23.25
CA ASP A 262 -58.80 -9.40 -23.72
C ASP A 262 -58.73 -8.72 -25.11
N PHE A 263 -57.75 -9.11 -25.93
CA PHE A 263 -57.50 -8.57 -27.27
C PHE A 263 -57.77 -9.61 -28.37
N ALA A 264 -58.65 -9.26 -29.31
CA ALA A 264 -58.94 -10.05 -30.50
C ALA A 264 -58.69 -9.21 -31.77
N GLY A 265 -57.48 -9.29 -32.33
CA GLY A 265 -57.09 -8.54 -33.53
C GLY A 265 -55.74 -8.98 -34.11
N ASP A 266 -55.37 -8.42 -35.28
CA ASP A 266 -54.08 -8.67 -35.94
C ASP A 266 -53.09 -7.51 -35.73
N LEU A 267 -51.91 -7.82 -35.19
CA LEU A 267 -50.82 -6.88 -34.95
C LEU A 267 -49.64 -7.03 -35.93
N TYR A 268 -49.69 -7.95 -36.89
CA TYR A 268 -48.57 -8.19 -37.80
C TYR A 268 -48.13 -6.93 -38.54
N GLY A 269 -46.83 -6.65 -38.54
CA GLY A 269 -46.24 -5.47 -39.17
C GLY A 269 -46.33 -4.19 -38.34
N ARG A 270 -47.21 -4.11 -37.32
CA ARG A 270 -47.30 -2.96 -36.41
C ARG A 270 -46.06 -2.87 -35.52
N HIS A 271 -45.72 -1.65 -35.11
CA HIS A 271 -44.62 -1.37 -34.19
C HIS A 271 -45.19 -1.18 -32.79
N VAL A 272 -44.82 -2.06 -31.85
CA VAL A 272 -45.32 -2.05 -30.48
C VAL A 272 -44.20 -1.71 -29.50
N GLU A 273 -44.57 -1.12 -28.38
CA GLU A 273 -43.72 -0.90 -27.21
C GLU A 273 -44.22 -1.78 -26.06
N VAL A 274 -43.33 -2.59 -25.47
CA VAL A 274 -43.66 -3.52 -24.39
C VAL A 274 -42.92 -3.08 -23.13
N GLN A 275 -43.64 -2.56 -22.14
CA GLN A 275 -43.11 -2.19 -20.83
C GLN A 275 -43.09 -3.41 -19.91
N LEU A 276 -41.93 -3.70 -19.31
CA LEU A 276 -41.79 -4.76 -18.31
C LEU A 276 -42.06 -4.16 -16.92
N LEU A 277 -43.10 -4.65 -16.25
CA LEU A 277 -43.54 -4.09 -14.96
C LEU A 277 -43.11 -4.95 -13.78
N HIS A 278 -43.15 -6.27 -13.93
CA HIS A 278 -42.79 -7.20 -12.85
C HIS A 278 -42.33 -8.54 -13.43
N LYS A 279 -41.29 -9.15 -12.86
CA LYS A 279 -40.81 -10.47 -13.27
C LYS A 279 -41.58 -11.55 -12.49
N LEU A 280 -42.31 -12.40 -13.20
CA LEU A 280 -43.03 -13.52 -12.57
C LEU A 280 -42.10 -14.66 -12.22
N ARG A 281 -41.21 -15.03 -13.16
CA ARG A 281 -40.26 -16.15 -13.01
C ARG A 281 -39.23 -16.17 -14.12
N ASP A 282 -38.17 -16.95 -13.93
CA ASP A 282 -37.22 -17.31 -14.98
C ASP A 282 -37.81 -18.30 -16.02
N GLU A 283 -37.12 -18.45 -17.15
CA GLU A 283 -37.45 -19.47 -18.15
C GLU A 283 -37.28 -20.87 -17.54
N LYS A 284 -38.26 -21.73 -17.76
CA LYS A 284 -38.26 -23.13 -17.31
C LYS A 284 -38.49 -24.04 -18.50
N LYS A 285 -37.80 -25.18 -18.52
CA LYS A 285 -38.05 -26.27 -19.48
C LYS A 285 -39.12 -27.19 -18.89
N PHE A 286 -40.14 -27.54 -19.68
CA PHE A 286 -41.22 -28.45 -19.28
C PHE A 286 -41.05 -29.82 -19.96
N GLY A 287 -41.52 -30.89 -19.31
CA GLY A 287 -41.43 -32.25 -19.84
C GLY A 287 -42.43 -32.53 -20.96
N SER A 288 -43.53 -31.78 -21.02
CA SER A 288 -44.60 -31.91 -22.02
C SER A 288 -45.23 -30.57 -22.41
N LEU A 289 -46.02 -30.56 -23.49
CA LEU A 289 -46.80 -29.38 -23.89
C LEU A 289 -47.95 -29.08 -22.93
N ASP A 290 -48.51 -30.11 -22.27
CA ASP A 290 -49.61 -29.94 -21.31
C ASP A 290 -49.12 -29.26 -20.03
N GLU A 291 -47.92 -29.63 -19.54
CA GLU A 291 -47.27 -28.92 -18.42
C GLU A 291 -46.98 -27.45 -18.75
N LEU A 292 -46.53 -27.18 -19.98
CA LEU A 292 -46.30 -25.81 -20.44
C LEU A 292 -47.61 -25.02 -20.48
N LYS A 293 -48.70 -25.63 -20.95
CA LYS A 293 -50.02 -24.98 -21.01
C LYS A 293 -50.54 -24.63 -19.61
N ALA A 294 -50.47 -25.57 -18.66
CA ALA A 294 -50.88 -25.34 -17.28
C ALA A 294 -50.08 -24.20 -16.61
N GLN A 295 -48.78 -24.10 -16.89
CA GLN A 295 -47.97 -22.99 -16.38
C GLN A 295 -48.36 -21.65 -17.02
N ILE A 296 -48.67 -21.61 -18.32
CA ILE A 296 -49.10 -20.38 -18.99
C ILE A 296 -50.43 -19.87 -18.41
N GLU A 297 -51.37 -20.77 -18.08
CA GLU A 297 -52.62 -20.43 -17.37
C GLU A 297 -52.33 -19.79 -15.99
N LEU A 298 -51.38 -20.34 -15.24
CA LEU A 298 -50.97 -19.79 -13.94
C LEU A 298 -50.29 -18.42 -14.10
N ASP A 299 -49.42 -18.26 -15.09
CA ASP A 299 -48.73 -17.00 -15.38
C ASP A 299 -49.74 -15.90 -15.78
N ASP A 300 -50.77 -16.23 -16.58
CA ASP A 300 -51.88 -15.33 -16.96
C ASP A 300 -52.65 -14.83 -15.73
N GLN A 301 -53.12 -15.77 -14.88
CA GLN A 301 -53.87 -15.44 -13.66
C GLN A 301 -53.03 -14.56 -12.71
N THR A 302 -51.77 -14.91 -12.52
CA THR A 302 -50.85 -14.18 -11.63
C THR A 302 -50.59 -12.76 -12.16
N ALA A 303 -50.38 -12.61 -13.47
CA ALA A 303 -50.18 -11.30 -14.09
C ALA A 303 -51.41 -10.40 -14.02
N ARG A 304 -52.62 -10.94 -14.20
CA ARG A 304 -53.87 -10.18 -14.01
C ARG A 304 -53.98 -9.65 -12.58
N GLY A 305 -53.64 -10.47 -11.58
CA GLY A 305 -53.59 -10.03 -10.17
C GLY A 305 -52.59 -8.89 -9.93
N TRP A 306 -51.39 -8.98 -10.52
CA TRP A 306 -50.39 -7.91 -10.43
C TRP A 306 -50.83 -6.61 -11.09
N LEU A 307 -51.49 -6.67 -12.26
CA LEU A 307 -51.98 -5.47 -12.95
C LEU A 307 -53.02 -4.71 -12.11
N VAL A 308 -53.91 -5.42 -11.40
CA VAL A 308 -54.88 -4.80 -10.46
C VAL A 308 -54.12 -4.07 -9.33
N LYS A 309 -53.10 -4.71 -8.74
CA LYS A 309 -52.27 -4.13 -7.67
C LYS A 309 -51.46 -2.91 -8.13
N ILE A 310 -51.00 -2.90 -9.38
CA ILE A 310 -50.27 -1.77 -9.96
C ILE A 310 -51.23 -0.60 -10.26
N MET A 311 -52.44 -0.90 -10.72
CA MET A 311 -53.48 0.13 -10.94
C MET A 311 -53.92 0.79 -9.64
N SER A 312 -54.05 0.05 -8.54
CA SER A 312 -54.38 0.63 -7.22
C SER A 312 -53.24 1.48 -6.62
N LYS A 313 -51.97 1.13 -6.87
CA LYS A 313 -50.79 1.95 -6.49
C LYS A 313 -50.69 3.28 -7.25
N THR A 314 -51.25 3.38 -8.45
CA THR A 314 -51.16 4.60 -9.29
C THR A 314 -52.13 5.70 -8.82
N SER A 315 -53.23 5.32 -8.16
CA SER A 315 -54.23 6.24 -7.62
C SER A 315 -53.79 6.99 -6.35
N ILE A 316 -52.70 6.57 -5.70
CA ILE A 316 -52.23 7.11 -4.41
C ILE A 316 -51.03 8.08 -4.58
N ARG A 317 -50.50 8.25 -5.80
CA ARG A 317 -49.29 9.08 -6.06
C ARG A 317 -49.57 10.55 -6.41
N ASN A 318 -50.82 11.01 -6.27
CA ASN A 318 -51.22 12.36 -6.67
C ASN A 318 -51.78 13.23 -5.53
N GLU A 319 -51.46 12.92 -4.27
CA GLU A 319 -51.80 13.77 -3.12
C GLU A 319 -50.55 14.46 -2.55
N GLN A 320 -50.52 15.77 -2.72
CA GLN A 320 -49.60 16.70 -2.08
C GLN A 320 -49.88 16.75 -0.56
N SER A 321 -48.96 16.26 0.29
CA SER A 321 -48.79 16.76 1.67
C SER A 321 -47.50 16.25 2.34
N MET A 322 -46.33 16.57 1.79
CA MET A 322 -45.03 16.31 2.46
C MET A 322 -44.19 17.58 2.67
N SER A 323 -44.76 18.77 2.44
CA SER A 323 -44.00 20.03 2.50
C SER A 323 -44.13 20.83 3.80
N ASP A 324 -45.09 20.56 4.70
CA ASP A 324 -45.42 21.56 5.73
C ASP A 324 -44.57 21.55 7.02
N PHE A 325 -43.98 20.43 7.46
CA PHE A 325 -43.24 20.40 8.75
C PHE A 325 -41.72 20.32 8.64
N LYS A 326 -41.18 20.09 7.43
CA LYS A 326 -39.73 19.91 7.24
C LYS A 326 -38.94 21.13 7.68
N ASP A 327 -39.47 22.33 7.42
CA ASP A 327 -38.82 23.60 7.73
C ASP A 327 -38.82 23.91 9.24
N THR A 328 -39.54 23.11 10.04
CA THR A 328 -39.57 23.22 11.52
C THR A 328 -38.54 22.31 12.22
N LEU A 329 -37.74 21.54 11.47
CA LEU A 329 -36.76 20.59 12.01
C LEU A 329 -35.34 21.15 11.91
N ASN A 330 -34.49 20.85 12.89
CA ASN A 330 -33.06 21.19 12.84
C ASN A 330 -32.30 20.13 12.01
N LEU A 331 -32.49 20.15 10.70
CA LEU A 331 -31.88 19.16 9.82
C LEU A 331 -30.36 19.39 9.67
N PRO A 332 -29.54 18.32 9.64
CA PRO A 332 -28.09 18.45 9.52
C PRO A 332 -27.65 19.09 8.20
N GLU A 333 -26.72 20.04 8.26
CA GLU A 333 -26.15 20.72 7.10
C GLU A 333 -24.65 20.99 7.29
N THR A 334 -23.84 20.71 6.26
CA THR A 334 -22.40 20.99 6.26
C THR A 334 -21.88 21.07 4.82
N ALA A 335 -20.88 21.92 4.59
CA ALA A 335 -20.14 21.94 3.34
C ALA A 335 -19.14 20.78 3.21
N PHE A 336 -18.89 20.03 4.30
CA PHE A 336 -18.05 18.84 4.31
C PHE A 336 -18.71 17.67 3.54
N PRO A 337 -18.17 17.25 2.39
CA PRO A 337 -18.86 16.28 1.55
C PRO A 337 -18.74 14.86 2.10
N MET A 338 -19.78 14.06 1.83
CA MET A 338 -19.84 12.65 2.24
C MET A 338 -18.74 11.80 1.59
N ARG A 339 -18.44 12.04 0.31
CA ARG A 339 -17.33 11.37 -0.40
C ARG A 339 -16.08 12.25 -0.35
N GLY A 340 -14.96 11.66 0.04
CA GLY A 340 -13.70 12.40 0.15
C GLY A 340 -13.12 12.87 -1.18
N ASN A 341 -13.28 12.12 -2.28
CA ASN A 341 -12.65 12.43 -3.58
C ASN A 341 -11.15 12.77 -3.44
N LEU A 342 -10.46 12.02 -2.57
CA LEU A 342 -9.12 12.34 -2.06
C LEU A 342 -8.08 12.52 -3.17
N ALA A 343 -8.07 11.63 -4.16
CA ALA A 343 -7.14 11.71 -5.29
C ALA A 343 -7.14 13.07 -6.02
N GLN A 344 -8.27 13.79 -6.01
CA GLN A 344 -8.41 15.11 -6.64
C GLN A 344 -8.21 16.27 -5.65
N ARG A 345 -8.66 16.12 -4.39
CA ARG A 345 -8.63 17.20 -3.38
C ARG A 345 -7.28 17.34 -2.68
N GLU A 346 -6.64 16.22 -2.35
CA GLU A 346 -5.36 16.25 -1.61
C GLU A 346 -4.27 17.05 -2.34
N PRO A 347 -4.08 16.97 -3.67
CA PRO A 347 -3.09 17.82 -4.35
C PRO A 347 -3.34 19.32 -4.17
N GLN A 348 -4.61 19.74 -4.07
CA GLN A 348 -4.96 21.16 -3.84
C GLN A 348 -4.68 21.58 -2.40
N MET A 349 -5.01 20.72 -1.43
CA MET A 349 -4.68 20.91 -0.02
C MET A 349 -3.16 20.97 0.18
N LEU A 350 -2.42 20.06 -0.45
CA LEU A 350 -0.97 20.02 -0.41
C LEU A 350 -0.36 21.28 -0.99
N LYS A 351 -0.88 21.75 -2.14
CA LYS A 351 -0.45 23.04 -2.72
C LYS A 351 -0.65 24.18 -1.71
N ARG A 352 -1.81 24.24 -1.05
CA ARG A 352 -2.08 25.24 0.00
C ARG A 352 -1.07 25.13 1.15
N TRP A 353 -0.78 23.93 1.65
CA TRP A 353 0.18 23.73 2.74
C TRP A 353 1.57 24.28 2.42
N TYR A 354 2.05 24.12 1.19
CA TYR A 354 3.36 24.65 0.78
C TYR A 354 3.33 26.14 0.45
N ASP A 355 2.29 26.63 -0.22
CA ASP A 355 2.14 28.06 -0.52
C ASP A 355 2.07 28.90 0.76
N GLU A 356 1.50 28.34 1.83
CA GLU A 356 1.27 29.01 3.11
C GLU A 356 2.30 28.63 4.19
N ASP A 357 3.37 27.92 3.82
CA ASP A 357 4.46 27.48 4.73
C ASP A 357 3.95 26.80 6.02
N LEU A 358 3.05 25.81 5.87
CA LEU A 358 2.51 25.05 6.99
C LEU A 358 3.61 24.48 7.90
N TYR A 359 4.69 23.94 7.32
CA TYR A 359 5.77 23.37 8.11
C TYR A 359 6.47 24.45 8.96
N GLY A 360 6.76 25.62 8.38
CA GLY A 360 7.29 26.76 9.13
C GLY A 360 6.36 27.24 10.23
N GLU A 361 5.03 27.27 10.00
CA GLU A 361 4.05 27.60 11.04
C GLU A 361 4.05 26.60 12.20
N ILE A 362 4.18 25.29 11.91
CA ILE A 362 4.35 24.26 12.95
C ILE A 362 5.65 24.50 13.73
N ARG A 363 6.76 24.77 13.04
CA ARG A 363 8.05 25.05 13.71
C ARG A 363 7.96 26.28 14.61
N LYS A 364 7.28 27.35 14.16
CA LYS A 364 7.05 28.55 14.98
C LYS A 364 6.21 28.23 16.22
N ALA A 365 5.13 27.46 16.06
CA ALA A 365 4.24 27.09 17.16
C ALA A 365 4.93 26.22 18.23
N LYS A 366 5.90 25.39 17.84
CA LYS A 366 6.60 24.47 18.74
C LYS A 366 7.99 24.94 19.20
N LYS A 367 8.44 26.11 18.74
CA LYS A 367 9.76 26.65 19.11
C LYS A 367 9.91 26.77 20.64
N GLY A 368 11.00 26.22 21.16
CA GLY A 368 11.34 26.28 22.59
C GLY A 368 10.65 25.23 23.46
N LYS A 369 9.86 24.33 22.86
CA LYS A 369 9.31 23.14 23.52
C LYS A 369 10.37 22.04 23.64
N LYS A 370 10.03 20.94 24.33
CA LYS A 370 10.94 19.78 24.47
C LYS A 370 11.23 19.19 23.09
N SER A 371 12.51 19.04 22.74
CA SER A 371 12.89 18.48 21.44
C SER A 371 12.62 16.98 21.35
N PHE A 372 12.23 16.53 20.15
CA PHE A 372 12.22 15.12 19.78
C PHE A 372 12.83 14.97 18.38
N ILE A 373 13.98 14.31 18.28
CA ILE A 373 14.71 14.18 17.01
C ILE A 373 14.56 12.76 16.48
N LEU A 374 13.78 12.61 15.40
CA LEU A 374 13.80 11.41 14.56
C LEU A 374 14.77 11.66 13.41
N HIS A 375 15.91 10.97 13.43
CA HIS A 375 16.87 11.09 12.35
C HIS A 375 16.45 10.17 11.19
N ASP A 376 16.30 10.77 10.02
CA ASP A 376 15.84 10.08 8.83
C ASP A 376 16.99 9.28 8.23
N GLY A 377 16.88 7.95 8.11
CA GLY A 377 17.84 7.18 7.32
C GLY A 377 17.72 7.56 5.85
N PRO A 378 18.84 7.88 5.18
CA PRO A 378 18.80 8.51 3.87
C PRO A 378 18.43 7.46 2.80
N PRO A 379 17.26 7.54 2.13
CA PRO A 379 17.00 6.73 0.95
C PRO A 379 18.05 7.00 -0.14
N TYR A 380 18.35 5.95 -0.88
CA TYR A 380 19.30 6.05 -1.98
C TYR A 380 18.73 6.89 -3.12
N ALA A 381 19.49 7.87 -3.61
CA ALA A 381 19.08 8.79 -4.68
C ALA A 381 19.09 8.12 -6.06
N ASN A 382 18.29 7.06 -6.24
CA ASN A 382 18.21 6.28 -7.46
C ASN A 382 16.81 5.67 -7.68
N GLY A 383 16.18 6.05 -8.80
CA GLY A 383 14.88 5.53 -9.21
C GLY A 383 13.70 6.15 -8.46
N ASN A 384 12.49 5.73 -8.85
CA ASN A 384 11.24 6.16 -8.23
C ASN A 384 11.04 5.45 -6.88
N ILE A 385 10.25 6.07 -6.00
CA ILE A 385 9.84 5.43 -4.74
C ILE A 385 8.97 4.18 -5.01
N HIS A 386 8.92 3.28 -4.04
CA HIS A 386 8.09 2.08 -4.05
C HIS A 386 7.31 1.98 -2.73
N ILE A 387 6.37 1.04 -2.63
CA ILE A 387 5.48 0.94 -1.47
C ILE A 387 6.21 0.77 -0.12
N GLY A 388 7.35 0.08 -0.09
CA GLY A 388 8.22 0.06 1.11
C GLY A 388 8.72 1.44 1.56
N HIS A 389 9.05 2.35 0.63
CA HIS A 389 9.39 3.73 0.98
C HIS A 389 8.18 4.49 1.54
N SER A 390 6.97 4.21 1.02
CA SER A 390 5.73 4.78 1.57
C SER A 390 5.51 4.35 3.00
N VAL A 391 5.62 3.05 3.32
CA VAL A 391 5.54 2.55 4.69
C VAL A 391 6.51 3.30 5.60
N ASN A 392 7.78 3.32 5.25
CA ASN A 392 8.83 3.96 6.04
C ASN A 392 8.54 5.44 6.34
N LYS A 393 8.27 6.24 5.30
CA LYS A 393 8.05 7.69 5.45
C LYS A 393 6.73 8.03 6.13
N ILE A 394 5.68 7.23 5.91
CA ILE A 394 4.40 7.42 6.58
C ILE A 394 4.53 7.14 8.09
N LEU A 395 5.23 6.08 8.49
CA LEU A 395 5.47 5.78 9.91
C LEU A 395 6.25 6.91 10.59
N LYS A 396 7.33 7.40 9.97
CA LYS A 396 8.10 8.55 10.48
C LYS A 396 7.23 9.78 10.67
N ASP A 397 6.41 10.10 9.67
CA ASP A 397 5.53 11.27 9.70
C ASP A 397 4.39 11.15 10.72
N ILE A 398 3.82 9.95 10.92
CA ILE A 398 2.85 9.69 11.99
C ILE A 398 3.47 10.00 13.36
N ILE A 399 4.71 9.54 13.59
CA ILE A 399 5.43 9.78 14.86
C ILE A 399 5.72 11.27 15.06
N ILE A 400 6.23 11.95 14.04
CA ILE A 400 6.52 13.39 14.13
C ILE A 400 5.26 14.19 14.41
N LYS A 401 4.14 13.89 13.73
CA LYS A 401 2.86 14.57 13.95
C LYS A 401 2.27 14.27 15.33
N SER A 402 2.34 13.02 15.80
CA SER A 402 1.87 12.69 17.15
C SER A 402 2.72 13.35 18.23
N LYS A 403 4.04 13.40 18.08
CA LYS A 403 4.93 14.14 19.01
C LYS A 403 4.68 15.65 18.97
N THR A 404 4.40 16.21 17.80
CA THR A 404 4.00 17.62 17.65
C THR A 404 2.72 17.92 18.44
N LEU A 405 1.70 17.06 18.34
CA LEU A 405 0.46 17.20 19.12
C LEU A 405 0.65 16.93 20.62
N SER A 406 1.65 16.10 20.99
CA SER A 406 2.15 15.95 22.38
C SER A 406 3.03 17.12 22.84
N ASP A 407 3.01 18.24 22.11
CA ASP A 407 3.71 19.49 22.40
C ASP A 407 5.24 19.42 22.37
N PHE A 408 5.82 18.50 21.59
CA PHE A 408 7.27 18.47 21.33
C PHE A 408 7.66 19.37 20.14
N ASP A 409 8.86 19.95 20.22
CA ASP A 409 9.54 20.49 19.04
C ASP A 409 10.20 19.33 18.27
N ALA A 410 9.46 18.76 17.31
CA ALA A 410 9.90 17.60 16.55
C ALA A 410 10.24 17.95 15.08
N PRO A 411 11.39 18.59 14.79
CA PRO A 411 11.75 18.92 13.41
C PRO A 411 12.08 17.64 12.65
N TYR A 412 11.58 17.53 11.42
CA TYR A 412 11.87 16.39 10.55
C TYR A 412 12.65 16.85 9.34
N VAL A 413 13.91 16.40 9.27
CA VAL A 413 14.83 16.73 8.18
C VAL A 413 15.02 15.49 7.31
N PRO A 414 14.51 15.47 6.08
CA PRO A 414 14.70 14.35 5.18
C PRO A 414 16.14 14.28 4.63
N GLY A 415 16.60 13.07 4.39
CA GLY A 415 17.94 12.74 3.91
C GLY A 415 17.98 12.04 2.56
N TRP A 416 19.14 12.11 1.87
CA TRP A 416 19.43 11.26 0.72
C TRP A 416 20.88 10.80 0.67
N ASP A 417 21.04 9.54 0.31
CA ASP A 417 22.32 8.93 0.06
C ASP A 417 22.64 9.05 -1.42
N CYS A 418 23.65 9.88 -1.70
CA CYS A 418 23.97 10.40 -3.02
C CYS A 418 25.28 9.83 -3.57
N HIS A 419 25.94 8.90 -2.89
CA HIS A 419 27.25 8.35 -3.28
C HIS A 419 27.20 6.85 -3.57
N GLY A 420 28.24 6.31 -4.21
CA GLY A 420 28.40 4.87 -4.38
C GLY A 420 27.98 4.29 -5.74
N LEU A 421 28.18 2.97 -5.85
CA LEU A 421 28.12 2.22 -7.11
C LEU A 421 26.78 2.32 -7.87
N PRO A 422 25.59 2.25 -7.24
CA PRO A 422 24.34 2.30 -8.00
C PRO A 422 24.16 3.57 -8.84
N ILE A 423 24.66 4.73 -8.39
CA ILE A 423 24.68 5.97 -9.17
C ILE A 423 25.72 5.86 -10.30
N GLU A 424 26.94 5.40 -9.99
CA GLU A 424 27.99 5.21 -11.00
C GLU A 424 27.50 4.35 -12.17
N LEU A 425 26.83 3.23 -11.89
CA LEU A 425 26.33 2.32 -12.94
C LEU A 425 25.29 2.99 -13.85
N MET A 426 24.40 3.80 -13.28
CA MET A 426 23.37 4.50 -14.06
C MET A 426 23.98 5.62 -14.90
N VAL A 427 25.01 6.27 -14.38
CA VAL A 427 25.77 7.31 -15.09
C VAL A 427 26.62 6.66 -16.18
N GLU A 428 27.35 5.60 -15.89
CA GLU A 428 28.14 4.82 -16.85
C GLU A 428 27.31 4.35 -18.04
N LYS A 429 26.10 3.82 -17.79
CA LYS A 429 25.16 3.44 -18.86
C LYS A 429 24.76 4.61 -19.76
N LYS A 430 24.75 5.85 -19.23
CA LYS A 430 24.32 7.06 -19.94
C LYS A 430 25.47 7.78 -20.64
N VAL A 431 26.64 7.88 -20.00
CA VAL A 431 27.77 8.72 -20.47
C VAL A 431 29.03 7.93 -20.79
N GLY A 432 29.12 6.67 -20.34
CA GLY A 432 30.27 5.78 -20.53
C GLY A 432 31.20 5.66 -19.32
N LYS A 433 32.14 4.70 -19.40
CA LYS A 433 33.14 4.43 -18.35
C LYS A 433 34.16 5.58 -18.19
N PRO A 434 34.50 5.97 -16.96
CA PRO A 434 35.59 6.91 -16.70
C PRO A 434 36.91 6.36 -17.21
N GLY A 435 37.78 7.23 -17.74
CA GLY A 435 39.05 6.86 -18.37
C GLY A 435 38.93 6.22 -19.76
N LYS A 436 37.70 6.01 -20.26
CA LYS A 436 37.45 5.52 -21.63
C LYS A 436 36.71 6.56 -22.48
N LYS A 437 35.51 6.99 -22.03
CA LYS A 437 34.65 7.93 -22.76
C LYS A 437 34.57 9.32 -22.13
N VAL A 438 34.81 9.41 -20.83
CA VAL A 438 34.78 10.65 -20.03
C VAL A 438 35.93 10.63 -19.04
N THR A 439 36.40 11.80 -18.61
CA THR A 439 37.37 11.93 -17.52
C THR A 439 36.74 11.58 -16.17
N ALA A 440 37.55 11.29 -15.15
CA ALA A 440 37.05 11.00 -13.80
C ALA A 440 36.32 12.21 -13.18
N ALA A 441 36.81 13.43 -13.43
CA ALA A 441 36.18 14.67 -12.97
C ALA A 441 34.81 14.89 -13.63
N GLU A 442 34.73 14.75 -14.96
CA GLU A 442 33.45 14.81 -15.68
C GLU A 442 32.47 13.74 -15.20
N PHE A 443 32.95 12.53 -14.92
CA PHE A 443 32.13 11.43 -14.43
C PHE A 443 31.52 11.75 -13.05
N ARG A 444 32.33 12.25 -12.09
CA ARG A 444 31.84 12.71 -10.77
C ARG A 444 30.79 13.80 -10.89
N GLN A 445 31.01 14.77 -11.79
CA GLN A 445 30.04 15.82 -12.04
C GLN A 445 28.72 15.26 -12.57
N LYS A 446 28.77 14.28 -13.49
CA LYS A 446 27.56 13.59 -13.99
C LYS A 446 26.86 12.76 -12.91
N CYS A 447 27.59 12.18 -11.97
CA CYS A 447 27.03 11.51 -10.80
C CYS A 447 26.25 12.48 -9.90
N ARG A 448 26.83 13.64 -9.58
CA ARG A 448 26.18 14.71 -8.82
C ARG A 448 24.89 15.20 -9.49
N GLU A 449 24.94 15.48 -10.79
CA GLU A 449 23.77 15.87 -11.59
C GLU A 449 22.67 14.81 -11.60
N TYR A 450 23.06 13.53 -11.71
CA TYR A 450 22.10 12.42 -11.68
C TYR A 450 21.43 12.30 -10.32
N ALA A 451 22.21 12.29 -9.24
CA ALA A 451 21.70 12.19 -7.86
C ALA A 451 20.73 13.34 -7.57
N ALA A 452 21.09 14.59 -7.87
CA ALA A 452 20.22 15.76 -7.69
C ALA A 452 18.87 15.60 -8.40
N LYS A 453 18.87 15.09 -9.64
CA LYS A 453 17.63 14.81 -10.37
C LYS A 453 16.77 13.74 -9.71
N GLN A 454 17.38 12.70 -9.12
CA GLN A 454 16.65 11.65 -8.42
C GLN A 454 16.05 12.17 -7.10
N VAL A 455 16.81 12.97 -6.35
CA VAL A 455 16.35 13.63 -5.13
C VAL A 455 15.08 14.45 -5.39
N GLU A 456 15.06 15.29 -6.43
CA GLU A 456 13.88 16.11 -6.73
C GLU A 456 12.63 15.28 -7.07
N GLY A 457 12.80 14.18 -7.82
CA GLY A 457 11.70 13.27 -8.12
C GLY A 457 11.14 12.57 -6.87
N GLN A 458 12.02 12.00 -6.05
CA GLN A 458 11.64 11.32 -4.82
C GLN A 458 11.06 12.29 -3.77
N LYS A 459 11.61 13.50 -3.68
CA LYS A 459 11.09 14.59 -2.84
C LYS A 459 9.65 14.91 -3.19
N ALA A 460 9.33 15.12 -4.47
CA ALA A 460 7.96 15.37 -4.92
C ALA A 460 7.01 14.22 -4.55
N ASP A 461 7.45 12.98 -4.70
CA ASP A 461 6.68 11.79 -4.34
C ASP A 461 6.44 11.69 -2.82
N PHE A 462 7.45 11.98 -1.98
CA PHE A 462 7.30 11.98 -0.53
C PHE A 462 6.39 13.11 -0.03
N LYS A 463 6.49 14.31 -0.61
CA LYS A 463 5.54 15.40 -0.35
C LYS A 463 4.11 14.96 -0.67
N ARG A 464 3.90 14.22 -1.77
CA ARG A 464 2.57 13.72 -2.16
C ARG A 464 1.96 12.73 -1.16
N LEU A 465 2.76 12.01 -0.37
CA LEU A 465 2.27 11.18 0.74
C LEU A 465 1.72 11.99 1.92
N GLY A 466 1.81 13.33 1.88
CA GLY A 466 1.40 14.21 2.98
C GLY A 466 2.44 14.32 4.11
N VAL A 467 3.69 13.94 3.84
CA VAL A 467 4.80 14.03 4.80
C VAL A 467 5.22 15.49 4.97
N LEU A 468 5.24 15.97 6.21
CA LEU A 468 5.68 17.32 6.56
C LEU A 468 7.12 17.29 7.05
N GLY A 469 7.98 18.14 6.48
CA GLY A 469 9.40 18.17 6.80
C GLY A 469 10.13 19.33 6.13
N GLU A 470 11.41 19.48 6.48
CA GLU A 470 12.32 20.50 5.95
C GLU A 470 12.79 20.10 4.53
N TRP A 471 11.91 20.24 3.55
CA TRP A 471 12.17 19.82 2.17
C TRP A 471 13.04 20.79 1.37
N ASP A 472 13.18 22.03 1.85
CA ASP A 472 13.95 23.08 1.19
C ASP A 472 15.42 23.05 1.64
N LYS A 473 15.68 22.58 2.87
CA LYS A 473 17.01 22.28 3.39
C LYS A 473 17.15 20.81 3.84
N PRO A 474 16.96 19.83 2.94
CA PRO A 474 17.24 18.44 3.27
C PRO A 474 18.74 18.25 3.54
N TYR A 475 19.15 17.11 4.07
CA TYR A 475 20.57 16.77 4.09
C TYR A 475 20.89 15.81 2.92
N LEU A 476 21.93 16.10 2.17
CA LEU A 476 22.42 15.22 1.11
C LEU A 476 23.83 14.78 1.46
N THR A 477 24.17 13.49 1.33
CA THR A 477 25.55 13.05 1.58
C THR A 477 26.55 13.75 0.66
N MET A 478 26.11 14.15 -0.55
CA MET A 478 26.93 14.90 -1.50
C MET A 478 27.04 16.40 -1.20
N ASP A 479 26.29 16.97 -0.25
CA ASP A 479 26.47 18.38 0.11
C ASP A 479 27.89 18.59 0.64
N PHE A 480 28.57 19.66 0.21
CA PHE A 480 29.99 19.86 0.49
C PHE A 480 30.30 19.86 2.00
N ASN A 481 29.44 20.48 2.80
CA ASN A 481 29.56 20.47 4.26
C ASN A 481 29.41 19.04 4.83
N THR A 482 28.49 18.25 4.29
CA THR A 482 28.30 16.85 4.71
C THR A 482 29.52 16.02 4.33
N GLU A 483 30.02 16.13 3.10
CA GLU A 483 31.23 15.46 2.61
C GLU A 483 32.45 15.80 3.50
N ALA A 484 32.66 17.08 3.81
CA ALA A 484 33.72 17.54 4.69
C ALA A 484 33.57 16.96 6.12
N ASN A 485 32.35 16.91 6.66
CA ASN A 485 32.12 16.38 7.99
C ASN A 485 32.23 14.84 8.06
N ILE A 486 31.97 14.12 6.97
CA ILE A 486 32.26 12.68 6.86
C ILE A 486 33.78 12.46 6.91
N ILE A 487 34.56 13.30 6.22
CA ILE A 487 36.04 13.28 6.30
C ILE A 487 36.51 13.55 7.74
N ARG A 488 35.92 14.54 8.43
CA ARG A 488 36.21 14.79 9.86
C ARG A 488 35.82 13.62 10.76
N ALA A 489 34.73 12.92 10.47
CA ALA A 489 34.33 11.72 11.21
C ALA A 489 35.38 10.61 11.07
N LEU A 490 35.92 10.39 9.86
CA LEU A 490 37.06 9.47 9.65
C LEU A 490 38.28 9.90 10.48
N GLY A 491 38.58 11.20 10.50
CA GLY A 491 39.67 11.75 11.32
C GLY A 491 39.52 11.43 12.81
N LYS A 492 38.30 11.57 13.36
CA LYS A 492 38.02 11.19 14.76
C LYS A 492 38.19 9.70 15.03
N ILE A 493 37.74 8.84 14.10
CA ILE A 493 37.90 7.39 14.22
C ILE A 493 39.38 6.98 14.15
N ALA A 494 40.17 7.67 13.31
CA ALA A 494 41.61 7.47 13.22
C ALA A 494 42.33 7.91 14.50
N ASP A 495 42.02 9.10 15.00
CA ASP A 495 42.57 9.67 16.26
C ASP A 495 42.28 8.76 17.47
N ASN A 496 41.08 8.18 17.51
CA ASN A 496 40.68 7.21 18.55
C ASN A 496 41.31 5.81 18.38
N GLY A 497 42.19 5.60 17.38
CA GLY A 497 42.98 4.38 17.22
C GLY A 497 42.25 3.18 16.61
N HIS A 498 41.08 3.39 16.00
CA HIS A 498 40.29 2.31 15.39
C HIS A 498 40.69 2.00 13.94
N LEU A 499 41.29 2.95 13.23
CA LEU A 499 41.66 2.81 11.82
C LEU A 499 42.98 2.05 11.65
N HIS A 500 43.03 1.14 10.68
CA HIS A 500 44.28 0.53 10.25
C HIS A 500 44.25 0.10 8.77
N LYS A 501 45.44 -0.02 8.17
CA LYS A 501 45.62 -0.62 6.85
C LYS A 501 45.85 -2.13 7.04
N GLY A 502 45.09 -2.95 6.31
CA GLY A 502 45.21 -4.41 6.35
C GLY A 502 45.42 -4.98 4.95
N PHE A 503 46.08 -6.13 4.87
CA PHE A 503 46.18 -6.94 3.64
C PHE A 503 45.45 -8.26 3.90
N LYS A 504 44.19 -8.33 3.50
CA LYS A 504 43.29 -9.47 3.77
C LYS A 504 42.49 -9.81 2.51
N PRO A 505 42.09 -11.07 2.27
CA PRO A 505 41.13 -11.42 1.24
C PRO A 505 39.82 -10.68 1.44
N VAL A 506 39.35 -10.03 0.39
CA VAL A 506 38.04 -9.37 0.37
C VAL A 506 37.23 -9.89 -0.81
N HIS A 507 35.91 -9.82 -0.68
CA HIS A 507 35.00 -10.00 -1.82
C HIS A 507 35.36 -9.01 -2.91
N TRP A 508 35.70 -9.52 -4.09
CA TRP A 508 36.22 -8.73 -5.20
C TRP A 508 35.42 -8.99 -6.47
N CYS A 509 34.79 -7.93 -6.99
CA CYS A 509 34.13 -8.01 -8.28
C CYS A 509 35.08 -7.58 -9.39
N THR A 510 35.44 -8.50 -10.28
CA THR A 510 36.37 -8.27 -11.38
C THR A 510 35.81 -7.31 -12.44
N ASP A 511 34.49 -7.25 -12.61
CA ASP A 511 33.83 -6.28 -13.50
C ASP A 511 33.81 -4.85 -12.91
N CYS A 512 33.67 -4.76 -11.58
CA CYS A 512 33.76 -3.51 -10.85
C CYS A 512 35.21 -3.00 -10.75
N GLY A 513 36.16 -3.93 -10.62
CA GLY A 513 37.52 -3.61 -10.18
C GLY A 513 37.58 -3.06 -8.76
N SER A 514 36.70 -3.51 -7.86
CA SER A 514 36.58 -2.99 -6.49
C SER A 514 36.19 -4.08 -5.51
N ALA A 515 36.62 -3.89 -4.26
CA ALA A 515 36.09 -4.61 -3.10
C ALA A 515 34.58 -4.38 -2.94
N LEU A 516 33.89 -5.37 -2.40
CA LEU A 516 32.48 -5.35 -2.03
C LEU A 516 32.35 -5.62 -0.52
N ALA A 517 31.39 -4.95 0.13
CA ALA A 517 30.94 -5.39 1.45
C ALA A 517 30.14 -6.69 1.36
N GLU A 518 30.04 -7.43 2.46
CA GLU A 518 29.16 -8.60 2.58
C GLU A 518 27.71 -8.29 2.18
N ALA A 519 27.22 -7.10 2.55
CA ALA A 519 25.88 -6.62 2.17
C ALA A 519 25.71 -6.36 0.66
N GLU A 520 26.79 -6.32 -0.11
CA GLU A 520 26.82 -6.12 -1.57
C GLU A 520 27.01 -7.45 -2.33
N VAL A 521 26.96 -8.59 -1.64
CA VAL A 521 27.07 -9.93 -2.23
C VAL A 521 25.69 -10.59 -2.26
N GLU A 522 25.33 -11.16 -3.40
CA GLU A 522 24.15 -12.00 -3.55
C GLU A 522 24.55 -13.42 -3.91
N TYR A 523 23.75 -14.40 -3.51
CA TYR A 523 24.04 -15.82 -3.77
C TYR A 523 23.11 -16.35 -4.87
N GLU A 524 23.70 -16.96 -5.90
CA GLU A 524 23.00 -17.60 -7.01
C GLU A 524 23.61 -18.99 -7.26
N ASN A 525 22.80 -19.94 -7.74
CA ASN A 525 23.32 -21.26 -8.12
C ASN A 525 24.23 -21.13 -9.35
N LYS A 526 25.41 -21.74 -9.27
CA LYS A 526 26.43 -21.77 -10.32
C LYS A 526 26.97 -23.18 -10.47
N VAL A 527 27.14 -23.61 -11.72
CA VAL A 527 27.89 -24.81 -12.05
C VAL A 527 29.39 -24.48 -12.08
N SER A 528 30.16 -25.15 -11.23
CA SER A 528 31.62 -25.01 -11.12
C SER A 528 32.29 -26.36 -11.34
N PRO A 529 33.53 -26.41 -11.85
CA PRO A 529 34.31 -27.65 -11.86
C PRO A 529 34.61 -28.06 -10.42
N SER A 530 34.40 -29.34 -10.10
CA SER A 530 34.79 -29.96 -8.83
C SER A 530 35.87 -30.99 -9.11
N ILE A 531 37.04 -30.82 -8.50
CA ILE A 531 38.20 -31.67 -8.73
C ILE A 531 38.79 -32.24 -7.43
N ASP A 532 39.26 -33.48 -7.52
CA ASP A 532 40.08 -34.12 -6.51
C ASP A 532 41.53 -34.14 -7.02
N VAL A 533 42.47 -33.60 -6.24
CA VAL A 533 43.87 -33.40 -6.66
C VAL A 533 44.83 -34.07 -5.68
N MET A 534 45.76 -34.84 -6.23
CA MET A 534 46.80 -35.54 -5.48
C MET A 534 48.03 -34.64 -5.31
N PHE A 535 48.47 -34.50 -4.06
CA PHE A 535 49.75 -33.89 -3.69
C PHE A 535 50.66 -35.02 -3.20
N ARG A 536 51.79 -35.26 -3.89
CA ARG A 536 52.69 -36.39 -3.59
C ARG A 536 53.59 -36.08 -2.40
N ALA A 537 53.78 -37.02 -1.49
CA ALA A 537 54.67 -36.86 -0.34
C ALA A 537 56.11 -36.55 -0.79
N THR A 538 56.79 -35.63 -0.10
CA THR A 538 58.22 -35.39 -0.35
C THR A 538 59.10 -36.46 0.29
N ASP A 539 58.66 -37.00 1.43
CA ASP A 539 59.29 -38.08 2.17
C ASP A 539 58.24 -39.13 2.54
N GLU A 540 58.13 -40.18 1.74
CA GLU A 540 57.14 -41.24 1.95
C GLU A 540 57.36 -41.98 3.28
N ALA A 541 58.62 -42.20 3.68
CA ALA A 541 58.93 -42.95 4.89
C ALA A 541 58.47 -42.17 6.13
N ALA A 542 58.67 -40.85 6.14
CA ALA A 542 58.20 -39.98 7.22
C ALA A 542 56.67 -39.97 7.33
N VAL A 543 55.95 -39.98 6.20
CA VAL A 543 54.48 -40.04 6.19
C VAL A 543 53.99 -41.41 6.66
N LEU A 544 54.52 -42.51 6.13
CA LEU A 544 54.12 -43.86 6.50
C LEU A 544 54.31 -44.16 7.99
N ALA A 545 55.38 -43.62 8.59
CA ALA A 545 55.66 -43.77 10.02
C ALA A 545 54.59 -43.14 10.94
N LYS A 546 53.70 -42.28 10.42
CA LYS A 546 52.59 -41.71 11.19
C LYS A 546 51.34 -42.59 11.21
N PHE A 547 51.22 -43.52 10.27
CA PHE A 547 50.06 -44.41 10.18
C PHE A 547 50.32 -45.69 10.97
N GLY A 548 49.31 -46.13 11.72
CA GLY A 548 49.34 -47.43 12.40
C GLY A 548 49.17 -48.59 11.43
N LEU A 549 50.22 -48.88 10.63
CA LEU A 549 50.23 -49.93 9.62
C LEU A 549 50.32 -51.34 10.25
N ALA A 550 49.67 -52.32 9.63
CA ALA A 550 49.84 -53.73 10.01
C ALA A 550 51.20 -54.26 9.51
N GLU A 551 51.88 -55.07 10.33
CA GLU A 551 53.20 -55.63 10.00
C GLU A 551 53.16 -56.41 8.68
N GLY A 552 54.03 -56.04 7.71
CA GLY A 552 54.06 -56.63 6.36
C GLY A 552 53.05 -56.06 5.35
N HIS A 553 52.27 -55.03 5.71
CA HIS A 553 51.24 -54.41 4.87
C HIS A 553 51.51 -52.91 4.62
N GLU A 554 52.72 -52.54 4.21
CA GLU A 554 53.11 -51.14 3.95
C GLU A 554 52.53 -50.56 2.63
N GLY A 555 51.91 -51.43 1.82
CA GLY A 555 51.42 -51.09 0.48
C GLY A 555 52.53 -50.78 -0.52
N HIS A 556 52.16 -50.36 -1.73
CA HIS A 556 53.10 -50.02 -2.80
C HIS A 556 52.56 -48.91 -3.72
N GLY A 557 53.48 -48.17 -4.36
CA GLY A 557 53.17 -47.00 -5.20
C GLY A 557 53.21 -45.67 -4.44
N ASP A 558 53.18 -44.55 -5.15
CA ASP A 558 53.40 -43.22 -4.57
C ASP A 558 52.40 -42.89 -3.44
N VAL A 559 52.86 -42.25 -2.37
CA VAL A 559 51.98 -41.73 -1.30
C VAL A 559 51.51 -40.32 -1.66
N SER A 560 50.19 -40.11 -1.72
CA SER A 560 49.60 -38.80 -1.99
C SER A 560 48.50 -38.43 -1.01
N ILE A 561 48.47 -37.17 -0.59
CA ILE A 561 47.32 -36.59 0.11
C ILE A 561 46.37 -35.99 -0.92
N VAL A 562 45.06 -36.23 -0.77
CA VAL A 562 44.06 -35.83 -1.77
C VAL A 562 43.23 -34.67 -1.26
N ILE A 563 43.34 -33.52 -1.92
CA ILE A 563 42.48 -32.36 -1.66
C ILE A 563 41.26 -32.38 -2.56
N TRP A 564 40.23 -31.64 -2.15
CA TRP A 564 39.07 -31.30 -2.98
C TRP A 564 38.95 -29.79 -3.16
N THR A 565 38.58 -29.33 -4.36
CA THR A 565 38.26 -27.92 -4.61
C THR A 565 37.26 -27.72 -5.73
N THR A 566 36.43 -26.68 -5.61
CA THR A 566 35.54 -26.19 -6.67
C THR A 566 36.13 -25.01 -7.45
N THR A 567 37.36 -24.59 -7.10
CA THR A 567 38.03 -23.42 -7.67
C THR A 567 39.44 -23.76 -8.16
N PRO A 568 39.60 -24.53 -9.25
CA PRO A 568 40.90 -24.91 -9.79
C PRO A 568 41.86 -23.73 -9.98
N TRP A 569 41.34 -22.57 -10.39
CA TRP A 569 42.13 -21.33 -10.52
C TRP A 569 42.83 -20.85 -9.25
N THR A 570 42.51 -21.36 -8.05
CA THR A 570 43.21 -20.97 -6.82
C THR A 570 44.47 -21.80 -6.57
N LEU A 571 44.65 -22.94 -7.26
CA LEU A 571 45.79 -23.84 -7.05
C LEU A 571 47.15 -23.16 -7.29
N PRO A 572 47.37 -22.28 -8.29
CA PRO A 572 48.64 -21.58 -8.43
C PRO A 572 49.06 -20.76 -7.20
N ALA A 573 48.10 -20.37 -6.35
CA ALA A 573 48.32 -19.63 -5.11
C ALA A 573 48.39 -20.52 -3.86
N ASN A 574 48.34 -21.85 -4.02
CA ASN A 574 48.38 -22.79 -2.90
C ASN A 574 49.70 -22.67 -2.12
N ARG A 575 49.61 -22.73 -0.79
CA ARG A 575 50.76 -22.68 0.13
C ARG A 575 50.73 -23.72 1.24
N ALA A 576 49.62 -24.45 1.41
CA ALA A 576 49.48 -25.55 2.36
C ALA A 576 48.32 -26.47 1.97
N VAL A 577 48.23 -27.61 2.66
CA VAL A 577 47.03 -28.45 2.70
C VAL A 577 46.55 -28.55 4.15
N ALA A 578 45.29 -28.19 4.40
CA ALA A 578 44.70 -28.18 5.73
C ALA A 578 43.99 -29.51 6.04
N VAL A 579 44.24 -30.02 7.25
CA VAL A 579 43.55 -31.14 7.89
C VAL A 579 42.93 -30.67 9.19
N SER A 580 41.98 -31.42 9.75
CA SER A 580 41.47 -31.18 11.11
C SER A 580 42.25 -32.04 12.10
N ASP A 581 42.67 -31.47 13.23
CA ASP A 581 43.33 -32.22 14.31
C ASP A 581 42.40 -33.24 14.98
N ALA A 582 41.10 -32.97 14.99
CA ALA A 582 40.06 -33.80 15.59
C ALA A 582 39.59 -34.97 14.70
N LEU A 583 39.99 -35.01 13.42
CA LEU A 583 39.56 -36.04 12.48
C LEU A 583 40.61 -37.15 12.34
N GLU A 584 40.13 -38.37 12.12
CA GLU A 584 40.97 -39.51 11.75
C GLU A 584 41.15 -39.58 10.22
N TYR A 585 42.37 -39.87 9.80
CA TYR A 585 42.77 -40.02 8.40
C TYR A 585 43.22 -41.45 8.13
N VAL A 586 42.87 -41.95 6.95
CA VAL A 586 43.20 -43.29 6.50
C VAL A 586 44.16 -43.25 5.32
N LEU A 587 45.16 -44.14 5.36
CA LEU A 587 46.00 -44.45 4.20
C LEU A 587 45.37 -45.62 3.44
N VAL A 588 44.98 -45.39 2.19
CA VAL A 588 44.29 -46.37 1.35
C VAL A 588 45.20 -46.85 0.23
N GLN A 589 45.40 -48.17 0.11
CA GLN A 589 46.00 -48.77 -1.07
C GLN A 589 44.96 -48.83 -2.19
N VAL A 590 45.30 -48.25 -3.34
CA VAL A 590 44.56 -48.40 -4.59
C VAL A 590 45.29 -49.39 -5.47
N GLU A 591 44.57 -50.42 -5.92
CA GLU A 591 45.08 -51.48 -6.80
C GLU A 591 44.81 -51.15 -8.26
N GLY A 592 45.65 -51.62 -9.18
CA GLY A 592 45.43 -51.46 -10.63
C GLY A 592 46.72 -51.30 -11.44
N GLU A 593 46.60 -50.81 -12.68
CA GLU A 593 47.75 -50.59 -13.59
C GLU A 593 48.75 -49.55 -13.07
N THR A 594 48.27 -48.60 -12.25
CA THR A 594 49.10 -47.59 -11.56
C THR A 594 48.78 -47.61 -10.07
N PRO A 595 49.37 -48.56 -9.32
CA PRO A 595 49.15 -48.69 -7.88
C PRO A 595 49.65 -47.44 -7.16
N ARG A 596 48.89 -47.00 -6.16
CA ARG A 596 49.16 -45.76 -5.41
C ARG A 596 48.54 -45.82 -4.02
N ARG A 597 49.02 -44.98 -3.12
CA ARG A 597 48.52 -44.86 -1.74
C ARG A 597 47.94 -43.48 -1.51
N LEU A 598 46.68 -43.39 -1.09
CA LEU A 598 45.92 -42.14 -0.95
C LEU A 598 45.58 -41.85 0.51
N ILE A 599 45.78 -40.60 0.94
CA ILE A 599 45.41 -40.10 2.27
C ILE A 599 44.17 -39.23 2.14
N VAL A 600 43.12 -39.59 2.88
CA VAL A 600 41.82 -38.91 2.97
C VAL A 600 41.25 -39.09 4.38
N ALA A 601 40.25 -38.30 4.77
CA ALA A 601 39.56 -38.54 6.04
C ALA A 601 38.86 -39.91 6.03
N SER A 602 38.98 -40.66 7.13
CA SER A 602 38.47 -42.04 7.27
C SER A 602 37.00 -42.16 6.88
N GLU A 603 36.16 -41.21 7.31
CA GLU A 603 34.71 -41.19 7.05
C GLU A 603 34.37 -40.97 5.56
N LEU A 604 35.23 -40.25 4.83
CA LEU A 604 35.01 -39.89 3.42
C LEU A 604 35.68 -40.87 2.45
N ALA A 605 36.52 -41.78 2.93
CA ALA A 605 37.32 -42.67 2.09
C ALA A 605 36.50 -43.43 1.06
N LYS A 606 35.41 -44.09 1.48
CA LYS A 606 34.53 -44.83 0.58
C LYS A 606 33.91 -43.90 -0.48
N GLN A 607 33.42 -42.73 -0.08
CA GLN A 607 32.78 -41.79 -0.99
C GLN A 607 33.77 -41.23 -2.03
N VAL A 608 35.02 -40.95 -1.62
CA VAL A 608 36.07 -40.49 -2.53
C VAL A 608 36.43 -41.58 -3.54
N MET A 609 36.59 -42.84 -3.12
CA MET A 609 36.87 -43.95 -4.03
C MET A 609 35.71 -44.21 -4.99
N ASP A 610 34.47 -44.26 -4.49
CA ASP A 610 33.26 -44.41 -5.29
C ASP A 610 33.15 -43.29 -6.36
N ARG A 611 33.41 -42.03 -5.96
CA ARG A 611 33.39 -40.87 -6.87
C ARG A 611 34.51 -40.94 -7.90
N ALA A 612 35.71 -41.34 -7.51
CA ALA A 612 36.85 -41.50 -8.40
C ALA A 612 36.74 -42.71 -9.35
N GLY A 613 35.74 -43.59 -9.14
CA GLY A 613 35.57 -44.82 -9.92
C GLY A 613 36.59 -45.91 -9.56
N ILE A 614 37.07 -45.92 -8.31
CA ILE A 614 38.05 -46.90 -7.82
C ILE A 614 37.32 -48.04 -7.12
N GLU A 615 37.29 -49.21 -7.76
CA GLU A 615 36.59 -50.40 -7.24
C GLU A 615 37.45 -51.31 -6.36
N HIS A 616 38.77 -51.28 -6.53
CA HIS A 616 39.71 -52.17 -5.85
C HIS A 616 40.66 -51.38 -4.95
N PHE A 617 40.30 -51.30 -3.67
CA PHE A 617 41.10 -50.62 -2.65
C PHE A 617 40.94 -51.30 -1.28
N HIS A 618 41.92 -51.08 -0.41
CA HIS A 618 41.84 -51.49 1.00
C HIS A 618 42.63 -50.55 1.90
N ASN A 619 42.26 -50.50 3.18
CA ASN A 619 42.89 -49.59 4.15
C ASN A 619 44.20 -50.21 4.66
N LEU A 620 45.28 -49.44 4.67
CA LEU A 620 46.61 -49.84 5.16
C LEU A 620 46.83 -49.46 6.63
N GLY A 621 46.28 -48.32 7.06
CA GLY A 621 46.36 -47.86 8.45
C GLY A 621 45.73 -46.48 8.65
N PHE A 622 45.70 -46.04 9.90
CA PHE A 622 45.02 -44.82 10.35
C PHE A 622 45.95 -43.93 11.18
N CYS A 623 45.70 -42.62 11.17
CA CYS A 623 46.34 -41.65 12.06
C CYS A 623 45.36 -40.52 12.42
N GLN A 624 45.66 -39.78 13.49
CA GLN A 624 44.96 -38.53 13.79
C GLN A 624 45.55 -37.39 12.93
N GLY A 625 44.74 -36.39 12.60
CA GLY A 625 45.17 -35.31 11.69
C GLY A 625 46.35 -34.49 12.20
N ASP A 626 46.48 -34.31 13.52
CA ASP A 626 47.64 -33.67 14.15
C ASP A 626 48.96 -34.41 13.90
N ALA A 627 48.91 -35.73 13.70
CA ALA A 627 50.09 -36.53 13.38
C ALA A 627 50.69 -36.19 12.00
N LEU A 628 49.89 -35.62 11.10
CA LEU A 628 50.30 -35.19 9.76
C LEU A 628 50.85 -33.76 9.73
N GLU A 629 50.69 -32.98 10.81
CA GLU A 629 51.08 -31.57 10.88
C GLU A 629 52.55 -31.36 10.46
N LEU A 630 52.79 -30.34 9.63
CA LEU A 630 54.08 -29.95 9.05
C LEU A 630 54.76 -30.97 8.12
N LEU A 631 54.17 -32.14 7.87
CA LEU A 631 54.65 -33.03 6.80
C LEU A 631 54.51 -32.33 5.45
N ARG A 632 55.44 -32.63 4.54
CA ARG A 632 55.62 -31.89 3.30
C ARG A 632 55.15 -32.71 2.10
N PHE A 633 54.42 -32.04 1.21
CA PHE A 633 53.90 -32.63 -0.02
C PHE A 633 54.21 -31.70 -1.20
N ASN A 634 54.63 -32.27 -2.32
CA ASN A 634 54.92 -31.53 -3.55
C ASN A 634 53.66 -30.88 -4.09
N HIS A 635 53.79 -29.62 -4.53
CA HIS A 635 52.74 -28.94 -5.27
C HIS A 635 52.44 -29.74 -6.57
N PRO A 636 51.16 -29.86 -7.00
CA PRO A 636 50.77 -30.79 -8.06
C PRO A 636 51.34 -30.48 -9.44
N PHE A 637 51.84 -29.27 -9.68
CA PHE A 637 52.46 -28.86 -10.95
C PHE A 637 53.53 -27.75 -10.84
N TYR A 638 53.94 -27.35 -9.63
CA TYR A 638 55.04 -26.39 -9.45
C TYR A 638 56.18 -27.06 -8.69
N SER A 639 57.39 -26.52 -8.81
CA SER A 639 58.60 -27.16 -8.29
C SER A 639 58.79 -27.07 -6.76
N PHE A 640 57.90 -26.38 -6.04
CA PHE A 640 57.97 -26.24 -4.59
C PHE A 640 57.04 -27.24 -3.87
N ASP A 641 57.29 -27.46 -2.59
CA ASP A 641 56.46 -28.26 -1.70
C ASP A 641 55.73 -27.39 -0.66
N VAL A 642 54.64 -27.94 -0.10
CA VAL A 642 53.75 -27.27 0.84
C VAL A 642 53.56 -28.12 2.10
N PRO A 643 53.37 -27.51 3.29
CA PRO A 643 53.17 -28.25 4.52
C PRO A 643 51.69 -28.63 4.71
N VAL A 644 51.46 -29.69 5.47
CA VAL A 644 50.17 -29.95 6.10
C VAL A 644 50.00 -29.01 7.30
N ILE A 645 48.81 -28.42 7.47
CA ILE A 645 48.46 -27.55 8.60
C ILE A 645 47.15 -28.01 9.24
N CYS A 646 46.97 -27.76 10.54
CA CYS A 646 45.71 -28.04 11.23
C CYS A 646 44.78 -26.81 11.23
N GLY A 647 43.53 -26.97 10.77
CA GLY A 647 42.52 -25.92 10.68
C GLY A 647 41.11 -26.38 11.03
N GLU A 648 40.39 -25.58 11.82
CA GLU A 648 39.04 -25.89 12.33
C GLU A 648 37.94 -25.86 11.25
N HIS A 649 38.20 -25.24 10.10
CA HIS A 649 37.27 -25.15 8.96
C HIS A 649 37.17 -26.45 8.15
N VAL A 650 38.03 -27.44 8.43
CA VAL A 650 38.04 -28.73 7.73
C VAL A 650 37.02 -29.67 8.38
N THR A 651 36.03 -30.12 7.60
CA THR A 651 34.93 -30.99 8.06
C THR A 651 34.77 -32.24 7.18
N THR A 652 33.89 -33.17 7.58
CA THR A 652 33.52 -34.36 6.80
C THR A 652 32.20 -34.20 6.04
N GLU A 653 31.63 -32.98 5.94
CA GLU A 653 30.36 -32.75 5.24
C GLU A 653 30.49 -32.88 3.70
N SER A 654 31.66 -32.54 3.14
CA SER A 654 31.94 -32.63 1.70
C SER A 654 33.44 -32.70 1.39
N GLY A 655 33.78 -33.06 0.15
CA GLY A 655 35.17 -33.11 -0.33
C GLY A 655 35.91 -34.41 0.00
N THR A 656 37.11 -34.29 0.58
CA THR A 656 38.00 -35.41 0.96
C THR A 656 38.42 -35.37 2.44
N GLY A 657 38.01 -34.34 3.17
CA GLY A 657 38.51 -34.03 4.52
C GLY A 657 39.92 -33.44 4.53
N VAL A 658 40.44 -33.04 3.36
CA VAL A 658 41.67 -32.26 3.20
C VAL A 658 41.37 -31.08 2.27
N VAL A 659 41.70 -29.86 2.73
CA VAL A 659 41.39 -28.62 2.01
C VAL A 659 42.69 -28.00 1.52
N HIS A 660 42.79 -27.66 0.24
CA HIS A 660 43.95 -26.89 -0.23
C HIS A 660 43.86 -25.47 0.32
N THR A 661 44.98 -24.88 0.76
CA THR A 661 45.01 -23.56 1.39
C THR A 661 45.74 -22.55 0.52
N ALA A 662 45.03 -21.52 0.07
CA ALA A 662 45.54 -20.39 -0.69
C ALA A 662 45.20 -19.07 0.04
N PRO A 663 46.07 -18.59 0.96
CA PRO A 663 45.77 -17.45 1.84
C PRO A 663 45.39 -16.15 1.12
N GLY A 664 45.75 -15.98 -0.15
CA GLY A 664 45.36 -14.83 -0.97
C GLY A 664 43.91 -14.85 -1.47
N HIS A 665 43.21 -15.99 -1.38
CA HIS A 665 41.93 -16.23 -2.05
C HIS A 665 40.86 -16.92 -1.18
N GLY A 666 41.05 -16.98 0.14
CA GLY A 666 40.06 -17.50 1.09
C GLY A 666 40.22 -16.85 2.47
N GLN A 667 39.11 -16.50 3.12
CA GLN A 667 39.16 -15.86 4.43
C GLN A 667 39.63 -16.85 5.52
N GLU A 668 39.12 -18.07 5.50
CA GLU A 668 39.54 -19.15 6.40
C GLU A 668 40.99 -19.54 6.14
N ASP A 669 41.38 -19.67 4.87
CA ASP A 669 42.76 -19.89 4.41
C ASP A 669 43.73 -18.83 4.93
N PHE A 670 43.31 -17.56 4.92
CA PHE A 670 44.10 -16.45 5.44
C PHE A 670 44.26 -16.54 6.96
N VAL A 671 43.18 -16.80 7.69
CA VAL A 671 43.21 -16.89 9.16
C VAL A 671 44.11 -18.04 9.61
N VAL A 672 43.93 -19.24 9.03
CA VAL A 672 44.81 -20.38 9.34
C VAL A 672 46.23 -20.13 8.85
N GLY A 673 46.40 -19.55 7.66
CA GLY A 673 47.72 -19.24 7.10
C GLY A 673 48.52 -18.27 7.97
N GLN A 674 47.87 -17.29 8.60
CA GLN A 674 48.51 -16.40 9.56
C GLN A 674 49.05 -17.13 10.79
N LYS A 675 48.32 -18.15 11.31
CA LYS A 675 48.77 -18.96 12.46
C LYS A 675 50.10 -19.68 12.18
N TYR A 676 50.31 -20.12 10.93
CA TYR A 676 51.51 -20.84 10.50
C TYR A 676 52.55 -19.98 9.76
N GLY A 677 52.32 -18.67 9.63
CA GLY A 677 53.24 -17.77 8.92
C GLY A 677 53.37 -18.04 7.42
N LEU A 678 52.29 -18.49 6.77
CA LEU A 678 52.30 -18.77 5.33
C LEU A 678 52.35 -17.49 4.49
N GLU A 679 52.97 -17.59 3.30
CA GLU A 679 52.96 -16.52 2.30
C GLU A 679 51.52 -16.25 1.81
N VAL A 680 51.14 -14.97 1.72
CA VAL A 680 49.87 -14.55 1.13
C VAL A 680 50.05 -14.34 -0.38
N ALA A 681 50.27 -15.45 -1.10
CA ALA A 681 50.46 -15.44 -2.54
C ALA A 681 49.20 -14.92 -3.25
N ASN A 682 49.37 -13.90 -4.10
CA ASN A 682 48.27 -13.31 -4.88
C ASN A 682 48.68 -13.09 -6.34
N PRO A 683 48.69 -14.15 -7.16
CA PRO A 683 49.10 -14.09 -8.57
C PRO A 683 48.05 -13.43 -9.48
N VAL A 684 46.98 -12.83 -8.93
CA VAL A 684 45.82 -12.32 -9.69
C VAL A 684 45.70 -10.80 -9.58
N GLY A 685 45.65 -10.12 -10.72
CA GLY A 685 45.42 -8.69 -10.84
C GLY A 685 43.98 -8.26 -10.51
N SER A 686 43.77 -6.94 -10.38
CA SER A 686 42.47 -6.33 -10.05
C SER A 686 41.36 -6.60 -11.08
N ASN A 687 41.73 -6.91 -12.32
CA ASN A 687 40.84 -7.26 -13.42
C ASN A 687 40.51 -8.77 -13.49
N GLY A 688 40.92 -9.56 -12.50
CA GLY A 688 40.72 -11.02 -12.49
C GLY A 688 41.62 -11.79 -13.46
N VAL A 689 42.72 -11.18 -13.90
CA VAL A 689 43.70 -11.79 -14.82
C VAL A 689 44.98 -12.12 -14.06
N TYR A 690 45.58 -13.29 -14.31
CA TYR A 690 46.87 -13.64 -13.73
C TYR A 690 47.96 -12.65 -14.16
N LEU A 691 48.82 -12.29 -13.21
CA LEU A 691 49.95 -11.40 -13.40
C LEU A 691 50.97 -11.97 -14.41
N PRO A 692 51.79 -11.11 -15.06
CA PRO A 692 52.73 -11.56 -16.10
C PRO A 692 53.79 -12.56 -15.62
N ASP A 693 54.08 -12.57 -14.33
CA ASP A 693 55.03 -13.45 -13.64
C ASP A 693 54.42 -14.76 -13.14
N THR A 694 53.10 -14.97 -13.31
CA THR A 694 52.43 -16.22 -12.93
C THR A 694 52.79 -17.34 -13.91
N GLU A 695 53.59 -18.30 -13.45
CA GLU A 695 54.01 -19.46 -14.23
C GLU A 695 52.81 -20.25 -14.78
N LEU A 696 52.90 -20.74 -16.03
CA LEU A 696 51.87 -21.48 -16.79
C LEU A 696 50.59 -20.71 -17.19
N PHE A 697 50.09 -19.78 -16.37
CA PHE A 697 48.75 -19.17 -16.55
C PHE A 697 48.74 -17.65 -16.78
N ALA A 698 49.91 -17.01 -16.86
CA ALA A 698 50.03 -15.56 -17.09
C ALA A 698 49.09 -15.02 -18.19
N GLY A 699 48.41 -13.91 -17.90
CA GLY A 699 47.52 -13.23 -18.85
C GLY A 699 46.14 -13.87 -19.05
N GLN A 700 45.84 -15.00 -18.41
CA GLN A 700 44.51 -15.62 -18.47
C GLN A 700 43.57 -15.07 -17.38
N HIS A 701 42.29 -14.91 -17.72
CA HIS A 701 41.28 -14.56 -16.72
C HIS A 701 40.91 -15.79 -15.88
N VAL A 702 40.87 -15.67 -14.56
CA VAL A 702 40.75 -16.80 -13.61
C VAL A 702 39.55 -17.71 -13.89
N LEU A 703 38.38 -17.15 -14.22
CA LEU A 703 37.19 -17.95 -14.55
C LEU A 703 37.33 -18.78 -15.83
N LYS A 704 38.19 -18.34 -16.77
CA LYS A 704 38.50 -19.06 -18.02
C LYS A 704 39.71 -19.98 -17.89
N ALA A 705 40.51 -19.81 -16.85
CA ALA A 705 41.72 -20.59 -16.63
C ALA A 705 41.45 -21.98 -16.02
N ASN A 706 40.24 -22.22 -15.47
CA ASN A 706 39.93 -23.48 -14.80
C ASN A 706 40.19 -24.71 -15.69
N ASP A 707 39.76 -24.70 -16.96
CA ASP A 707 39.98 -25.81 -17.88
C ASP A 707 41.47 -26.05 -18.14
N ASN A 708 42.25 -24.97 -18.29
CA ASN A 708 43.70 -25.05 -18.49
C ASN A 708 44.43 -25.58 -17.25
N VAL A 709 44.01 -25.20 -16.03
CA VAL A 709 44.55 -25.77 -14.78
C VAL A 709 44.26 -27.27 -14.73
N ILE A 710 43.05 -27.68 -15.11
CA ILE A 710 42.65 -29.09 -15.15
C ILE A 710 43.50 -29.88 -16.16
N ASP A 711 43.78 -29.30 -17.32
CA ASP A 711 44.63 -29.95 -18.33
C ASP A 711 46.09 -30.09 -17.86
N VAL A 712 46.66 -29.06 -17.21
CA VAL A 712 47.99 -29.16 -16.57
C VAL A 712 48.02 -30.27 -15.50
N LEU A 713 46.96 -30.38 -14.69
CA LEU A 713 46.87 -31.45 -13.68
C LEU A 713 46.80 -32.85 -14.29
N LYS A 714 46.14 -33.01 -15.45
CA LYS A 714 46.14 -34.28 -16.21
C LYS A 714 47.52 -34.59 -16.77
N GLU A 715 48.20 -33.61 -17.35
CA GLU A 715 49.56 -33.76 -17.89
C GLU A 715 50.56 -34.21 -16.81
N HIS A 716 50.41 -33.70 -15.58
CA HIS A 716 51.24 -34.07 -14.43
C HIS A 716 50.75 -35.34 -13.70
N GLY A 717 49.67 -35.97 -14.17
CA GLY A 717 49.10 -37.17 -13.55
C GLY A 717 48.63 -36.97 -12.09
N SER A 718 48.29 -35.73 -11.72
CA SER A 718 47.91 -35.33 -10.36
C SER A 718 46.40 -35.13 -10.17
N LEU A 719 45.62 -35.17 -11.25
CA LEU A 719 44.15 -35.15 -11.19
C LEU A 719 43.59 -36.54 -10.86
N LEU A 720 42.89 -36.69 -9.75
CA LEU A 720 42.22 -37.95 -9.37
C LEU A 720 40.83 -38.06 -10.00
N HIS A 721 40.04 -36.98 -9.90
CA HIS A 721 38.67 -36.96 -10.39
C HIS A 721 38.23 -35.54 -10.78
N HIS A 722 37.30 -35.44 -11.74
CA HIS A 722 36.73 -34.18 -12.21
C HIS A 722 35.27 -34.37 -12.64
N HIS A 723 34.36 -33.55 -12.09
CA HIS A 723 32.96 -33.46 -12.52
C HIS A 723 32.41 -32.03 -12.39
N ALA A 724 31.25 -31.77 -12.98
CA ALA A 724 30.53 -30.52 -12.82
C ALA A 724 29.68 -30.53 -11.55
N TYR A 725 29.79 -29.48 -10.72
CA TYR A 725 29.12 -29.36 -9.43
C TYR A 725 28.28 -28.08 -9.37
N GLU A 726 26.97 -28.23 -9.13
CA GLU A 726 26.06 -27.09 -8.97
C GLU A 726 25.92 -26.74 -7.49
N HIS A 727 26.21 -25.48 -7.15
CA HIS A 727 26.14 -24.99 -5.77
C HIS A 727 25.86 -23.50 -5.70
N SER A 728 25.50 -23.01 -4.52
CA SER A 728 25.28 -21.59 -4.28
C SER A 728 26.61 -20.84 -4.23
N TYR A 729 26.78 -19.82 -5.07
CA TYR A 729 28.04 -19.08 -5.21
C TYR A 729 27.81 -17.57 -5.09
N PRO A 730 28.75 -16.82 -4.49
CA PRO A 730 28.61 -15.37 -4.36
C PRO A 730 28.78 -14.67 -5.72
N HIS A 731 27.88 -13.72 -5.98
CA HIS A 731 27.81 -12.88 -7.16
C HIS A 731 27.74 -11.42 -6.74
N CYS A 732 28.23 -10.54 -7.62
CA CYS A 732 28.06 -9.11 -7.45
C CYS A 732 26.58 -8.79 -7.55
N TRP A 733 25.99 -8.21 -6.50
CA TRP A 733 24.56 -7.88 -6.47
C TRP A 733 24.08 -7.00 -7.64
N ARG A 734 24.99 -6.25 -8.26
CA ARG A 734 24.68 -5.34 -9.37
C ARG A 734 24.95 -5.92 -10.75
N HIS A 735 26.12 -6.53 -10.96
CA HIS A 735 26.50 -7.10 -12.25
C HIS A 735 25.95 -8.50 -12.46
N LYS A 736 25.54 -9.18 -11.38
CA LYS A 736 25.12 -10.59 -11.36
C LYS A 736 26.21 -11.52 -11.90
N THR A 737 27.48 -11.13 -11.72
CA THR A 737 28.64 -11.90 -12.15
C THR A 737 29.33 -12.53 -10.94
N PRO A 738 29.90 -13.75 -11.08
CA PRO A 738 30.60 -14.43 -9.99
C PRO A 738 31.75 -13.56 -9.48
N ILE A 739 31.89 -13.44 -8.17
CA ILE A 739 33.01 -12.71 -7.55
C ILE A 739 34.12 -13.67 -7.14
N ILE A 740 35.28 -13.12 -6.81
CA ILE A 740 36.40 -13.88 -6.25
C ILE A 740 36.80 -13.28 -4.90
N PHE A 741 37.49 -14.06 -4.08
CA PHE A 741 38.25 -13.50 -2.98
C PHE A 741 39.65 -13.12 -3.46
N ARG A 742 40.11 -11.94 -3.07
CA ARG A 742 41.44 -11.46 -3.44
C ARG A 742 42.03 -10.65 -2.31
N ALA A 743 43.23 -11.01 -1.88
CA ALA A 743 44.00 -10.23 -0.91
C ALA A 743 44.47 -8.91 -1.52
N THR A 744 44.14 -7.80 -0.88
CA THR A 744 44.53 -6.47 -1.36
C THR A 744 44.69 -5.53 -0.19
N PRO A 745 45.58 -4.53 -0.26
CA PRO A 745 45.66 -3.51 0.78
C PRO A 745 44.32 -2.76 0.81
N GLN A 746 43.70 -2.68 1.98
CA GLN A 746 42.45 -1.97 2.22
C GLN A 746 42.49 -1.29 3.59
N TRP A 747 41.61 -0.31 3.80
CA TRP A 747 41.43 0.38 5.07
C TRP A 747 40.28 -0.22 5.85
N PHE A 748 40.53 -0.44 7.14
CA PHE A 748 39.59 -1.11 8.03
C PHE A 748 39.38 -0.34 9.33
N ILE A 749 38.15 -0.34 9.81
CA ILE A 749 37.83 -0.03 11.20
C ILE A 749 37.92 -1.34 11.97
N SER A 750 38.84 -1.41 12.93
CA SER A 750 39.03 -2.62 13.74
C SER A 750 37.94 -2.78 14.78
N MET A 751 37.36 -3.99 14.85
CA MET A 751 36.35 -4.31 15.86
C MET A 751 36.95 -4.56 17.25
N GLU A 752 38.24 -4.93 17.31
CA GLU A 752 38.94 -5.24 18.57
C GLU A 752 39.71 -4.04 19.14
N LYS A 753 40.34 -3.22 18.29
CA LYS A 753 41.14 -2.09 18.77
C LYS A 753 40.29 -1.11 19.56
N ALA A 754 40.84 -0.65 20.68
CA ALA A 754 40.18 0.23 21.64
C ALA A 754 38.80 -0.27 22.14
N GLY A 755 38.55 -1.58 22.04
CA GLY A 755 37.38 -2.26 22.59
C GLY A 755 36.07 -1.96 21.86
N LEU A 756 36.11 -1.63 20.56
CA LEU A 756 34.93 -1.16 19.81
C LEU A 756 33.74 -2.14 19.89
N ARG A 757 33.96 -3.43 19.64
CA ARG A 757 32.90 -4.45 19.70
C ARG A 757 32.27 -4.53 21.09
N ALA A 758 33.09 -4.63 22.13
CA ALA A 758 32.62 -4.75 23.51
C ALA A 758 31.78 -3.54 23.93
N LYS A 759 32.24 -2.32 23.62
CA LYS A 759 31.50 -1.08 23.89
C LYS A 759 30.19 -1.00 23.10
N ALA A 760 30.19 -1.41 21.84
CA ALA A 760 28.97 -1.41 21.04
C ALA A 760 27.92 -2.41 21.57
N LEU A 761 28.35 -3.59 22.03
CA LEU A 761 27.46 -4.58 22.68
C LEU A 761 26.91 -4.08 24.02
N GLU A 762 27.69 -3.29 24.77
CA GLU A 762 27.19 -2.63 25.98
C GLU A 762 26.14 -1.56 25.63
N GLU A 763 26.44 -0.71 24.66
CA GLU A 763 25.53 0.36 24.23
C GLU A 763 24.22 -0.16 23.62
N ILE A 764 24.22 -1.30 22.93
CA ILE A 764 22.99 -1.92 22.40
C ILE A 764 21.96 -2.17 23.52
N LYS A 765 22.40 -2.52 24.73
CA LYS A 765 21.53 -2.79 25.89
C LYS A 765 20.89 -1.52 26.45
N ASN A 766 21.48 -0.35 26.18
CA ASN A 766 20.98 0.95 26.61
C ASN A 766 19.95 1.53 25.63
N VAL A 767 19.73 0.89 24.48
CA VAL A 767 18.79 1.32 23.44
C VAL A 767 17.45 0.61 23.61
N LYS A 768 16.34 1.33 23.47
CA LYS A 768 15.00 0.73 23.40
C LYS A 768 14.71 0.21 21.99
N TRP A 769 14.46 -1.09 21.86
CA TRP A 769 14.19 -1.76 20.58
C TRP A 769 12.69 -2.01 20.37
N ILE A 770 12.16 -1.60 19.22
CA ILE A 770 10.74 -1.76 18.86
C ILE A 770 10.68 -2.49 17.51
N PRO A 771 10.27 -3.78 17.47
CA PRO A 771 10.00 -4.67 18.61
C PRO A 771 11.28 -5.17 19.31
N GLU A 772 11.11 -5.76 20.50
CA GLU A 772 12.21 -6.19 21.38
C GLU A 772 13.20 -7.16 20.74
N TRP A 773 12.74 -8.03 19.83
CA TRP A 773 13.62 -8.99 19.15
C TRP A 773 14.71 -8.32 18.29
N GLY A 774 14.54 -7.03 17.94
CA GLY A 774 15.54 -6.24 17.21
C GLY A 774 16.89 -6.20 17.92
N GLN A 775 16.89 -6.24 19.27
CA GLN A 775 18.10 -6.27 20.08
C GLN A 775 18.94 -7.52 19.78
N ASN A 776 18.37 -8.71 19.98
CA ASN A 776 19.06 -9.99 19.73
C ASN A 776 19.60 -10.08 18.30
N ARG A 777 18.86 -9.51 17.34
CA ARG A 777 19.26 -9.48 15.94
C ARG A 777 20.50 -8.61 15.70
N ILE A 778 20.61 -7.43 16.31
CA ILE A 778 21.81 -6.60 16.13
C ILE A 778 22.98 -7.12 16.97
N GLU A 779 22.75 -7.65 18.18
CA GLU A 779 23.79 -8.20 19.07
C GLU A 779 24.53 -9.35 18.38
N SER A 780 23.79 -10.36 17.90
CA SER A 780 24.35 -11.49 17.17
C SER A 780 25.16 -11.07 15.93
N MET A 781 24.72 -10.02 15.23
CA MET A 781 25.44 -9.47 14.08
C MET A 781 26.71 -8.70 14.46
N VAL A 782 26.77 -8.12 15.65
CA VAL A 782 27.96 -7.39 16.15
C VAL A 782 28.97 -8.36 16.79
N GLU A 783 28.51 -9.40 17.49
CA GLU A 783 29.36 -10.42 18.13
C GLU A 783 30.31 -11.08 17.12
N GLY A 784 29.79 -11.57 15.99
CA GLY A 784 30.56 -12.23 14.94
C GLY A 784 31.15 -11.30 13.88
N ARG A 785 31.07 -9.97 14.05
CA ARG A 785 31.45 -9.02 13.00
C ARG A 785 32.98 -8.98 12.78
N PRO A 786 33.49 -9.18 11.56
CA PRO A 786 34.90 -8.94 11.25
C PRO A 786 35.21 -7.44 11.17
N ASP A 787 36.49 -7.08 11.07
CA ASP A 787 36.91 -5.69 10.82
C ASP A 787 36.19 -5.12 9.59
N TRP A 788 35.68 -3.90 9.71
CA TRP A 788 34.87 -3.30 8.66
C TRP A 788 35.78 -2.67 7.59
N CYS A 789 35.81 -3.27 6.40
CA CYS A 789 36.48 -2.71 5.22
C CYS A 789 35.75 -1.46 4.71
N ILE A 790 36.35 -0.28 4.90
CA ILE A 790 35.77 1.01 4.57
C ILE A 790 36.27 1.60 3.24
N SER A 791 37.28 1.00 2.60
CA SER A 791 37.82 1.48 1.33
C SER A 791 37.13 0.85 0.11
N ARG A 792 36.94 1.64 -0.93
CA ARG A 792 36.37 1.25 -2.22
C ARG A 792 37.17 1.89 -3.36
N GLN A 793 37.48 1.11 -4.38
CA GLN A 793 38.21 1.58 -5.56
C GLN A 793 37.22 2.17 -6.57
N ARG A 794 36.63 3.32 -6.23
CA ARG A 794 35.52 3.96 -6.96
C ARG A 794 35.85 5.39 -7.36
N THR A 795 35.06 5.94 -8.27
CA THR A 795 35.24 7.31 -8.76
C THR A 795 34.33 8.30 -8.02
N TRP A 796 33.16 7.85 -7.54
CA TRP A 796 32.12 8.65 -6.91
C TRP A 796 31.81 8.20 -5.47
N GLY A 797 32.35 8.93 -4.51
CA GLY A 797 32.17 8.75 -3.08
C GLY A 797 33.05 9.73 -2.30
N VAL A 798 32.86 9.84 -0.99
CA VAL A 798 33.73 10.65 -0.14
C VAL A 798 35.14 10.05 -0.13
N PRO A 799 36.21 10.82 -0.35
CA PRO A 799 37.57 10.26 -0.40
C PRO A 799 38.06 9.83 0.98
N ILE A 800 38.88 8.78 1.02
CA ILE A 800 39.71 8.47 2.19
C ILE A 800 40.90 9.44 2.17
N ALA A 801 40.69 10.62 2.78
CA ALA A 801 41.63 11.74 2.79
C ALA A 801 42.87 11.49 3.68
N LEU A 802 43.64 10.46 3.35
CA LEU A 802 44.84 10.04 4.08
C LEU A 802 46.08 10.14 3.20
N PHE A 803 47.21 10.47 3.83
CA PHE A 803 48.53 10.39 3.24
C PHE A 803 49.30 9.24 3.87
N VAL A 804 49.94 8.40 3.03
CA VAL A 804 50.73 7.26 3.48
C VAL A 804 52.14 7.30 2.94
N HIS A 805 53.09 6.81 3.74
CA HIS A 805 54.49 6.74 3.33
C HIS A 805 54.66 5.72 2.19
N LYS A 806 55.42 6.08 1.14
CA LYS A 806 55.54 5.29 -0.10
C LYS A 806 56.15 3.91 0.13
N GLU A 807 57.05 3.78 1.10
CA GLU A 807 57.74 2.50 1.37
C GLU A 807 57.05 1.67 2.45
N THR A 808 56.62 2.31 3.55
CA THR A 808 56.12 1.62 4.75
C THR A 808 54.60 1.52 4.76
N SER A 809 53.91 2.30 3.92
CA SER A 809 52.45 2.43 3.92
C SER A 809 51.85 2.95 5.24
N GLU A 810 52.68 3.44 6.17
CA GLU A 810 52.23 4.02 7.44
C GLU A 810 51.58 5.39 7.21
N LEU A 811 50.62 5.73 8.09
CA LEU A 811 49.96 7.03 8.09
C LEU A 811 50.97 8.16 8.37
N HIS A 812 50.74 9.31 7.74
CA HIS A 812 51.50 10.51 8.07
C HIS A 812 51.35 10.89 9.56
N PRO A 813 52.42 11.27 10.29
CA PRO A 813 52.33 11.60 11.71
C PRO A 813 51.29 12.67 12.06
N ASN A 814 51.13 13.68 11.18
CA ASN A 814 50.15 14.77 11.32
C ASN A 814 48.78 14.45 10.68
N THR A 815 48.36 13.18 10.63
CA THR A 815 47.13 12.75 9.93
C THR A 815 45.89 13.55 10.31
N VAL A 816 45.68 13.83 11.61
CA VAL A 816 44.48 14.54 12.09
C VAL A 816 44.42 15.97 11.54
N GLU A 817 45.55 16.69 11.54
CA GLU A 817 45.65 18.05 11.02
C GLU A 817 45.43 18.08 9.50
N LEU A 818 46.06 17.15 8.77
CA LEU A 818 45.93 17.05 7.32
C LEU A 818 44.50 16.73 6.89
N ILE A 819 43.80 15.85 7.62
CA ILE A 819 42.38 15.56 7.38
C ILE A 819 41.53 16.83 7.52
N GLU A 820 41.76 17.65 8.55
CA GLU A 820 41.02 18.90 8.73
C GLU A 820 41.29 19.91 7.61
N GLN A 821 42.55 20.07 7.19
CA GLN A 821 42.90 20.94 6.07
C GLN A 821 42.23 20.50 4.76
N VAL A 822 42.16 19.18 4.52
CA VAL A 822 41.41 18.63 3.37
C VAL A 822 39.91 18.88 3.51
N ALA A 823 39.33 18.65 4.69
CA ALA A 823 37.92 18.89 4.96
C ALA A 823 37.54 20.35 4.68
N GLN A 824 38.36 21.32 5.08
CA GLN A 824 38.15 22.74 4.80
C GLN A 824 38.16 23.06 3.30
N LYS A 825 39.02 22.40 2.50
CA LYS A 825 39.01 22.54 1.03
C LYS A 825 37.75 21.90 0.42
N VAL A 826 37.33 20.74 0.91
CA VAL A 826 36.10 20.04 0.48
C VAL A 826 34.84 20.85 0.80
N GLU A 827 34.82 21.54 1.94
CA GLU A 827 33.70 22.40 2.35
C GLU A 827 33.44 23.55 1.35
N GLN A 828 34.50 24.01 0.66
CA GLN A 828 34.41 25.10 -0.32
C GLN A 828 34.09 24.62 -1.74
N SER A 829 34.69 23.50 -2.16
CA SER A 829 34.71 23.08 -3.58
C SER A 829 34.26 21.62 -3.81
N GLY A 830 33.78 20.94 -2.77
CA GLY A 830 33.36 19.55 -2.79
C GLY A 830 34.51 18.55 -2.89
N ILE A 831 34.18 17.26 -2.97
CA ILE A 831 35.17 16.16 -3.04
C ILE A 831 36.15 16.24 -4.21
N GLN A 832 35.86 17.03 -5.25
CA GLN A 832 36.80 17.26 -6.36
C GLN A 832 38.11 17.91 -5.85
N ALA A 833 38.05 18.69 -4.77
CA ALA A 833 39.21 19.32 -4.16
C ALA A 833 40.31 18.33 -3.76
N TRP A 834 39.96 17.12 -3.29
CA TRP A 834 40.96 16.09 -2.94
C TRP A 834 41.71 15.57 -4.17
N TRP A 835 41.00 15.40 -5.27
CA TRP A 835 41.56 14.87 -6.51
C TRP A 835 42.47 15.90 -7.17
N ASP A 836 42.06 17.17 -7.17
CA ASP A 836 42.81 18.28 -7.77
C ASP A 836 43.96 18.78 -6.88
N LEU A 837 44.00 18.37 -5.61
CA LEU A 837 45.02 18.78 -4.65
C LEU A 837 46.43 18.40 -5.12
N ASP A 838 47.32 19.39 -5.22
CA ASP A 838 48.76 19.17 -5.28
C ASP A 838 49.27 18.83 -3.86
N THR A 839 49.91 17.67 -3.73
CA THR A 839 50.38 17.17 -2.43
C THR A 839 51.46 18.06 -1.82
N ALA A 840 52.25 18.75 -2.63
CA ALA A 840 53.28 19.67 -2.16
C ALA A 840 52.68 20.87 -1.40
N GLU A 841 51.43 21.27 -1.70
CA GLU A 841 50.75 22.36 -0.99
C GLU A 841 50.48 22.05 0.49
N LEU A 842 50.22 20.78 0.83
CA LEU A 842 49.92 20.37 2.21
C LEU A 842 51.11 19.73 2.92
N LEU A 843 51.94 18.97 2.19
CA LEU A 843 53.03 18.20 2.77
C LEU A 843 54.39 18.90 2.70
N GLY A 844 54.55 19.92 1.86
CA GLY A 844 55.85 20.55 1.64
C GLY A 844 56.90 19.52 1.20
N ASP A 845 58.03 19.48 1.91
CA ASP A 845 59.15 18.57 1.62
C ASP A 845 58.76 17.08 1.77
N ASP A 846 57.78 16.75 2.62
CA ASP A 846 57.31 15.38 2.84
C ASP A 846 56.57 14.81 1.60
N ALA A 847 56.18 15.65 0.63
CA ALA A 847 55.52 15.18 -0.60
C ALA A 847 56.35 14.18 -1.42
N GLU A 848 57.68 14.19 -1.26
CA GLU A 848 58.55 13.19 -1.90
C GLU A 848 58.42 11.80 -1.26
N SER A 849 58.11 11.73 0.04
CA SER A 849 58.04 10.47 0.80
C SER A 849 56.63 9.91 0.99
N TYR A 850 55.59 10.72 0.74
CA TYR A 850 54.20 10.35 0.97
C TYR A 850 53.35 10.39 -0.31
N GLU A 851 52.27 9.63 -0.34
CA GLU A 851 51.29 9.61 -1.44
C GLU A 851 49.85 9.68 -0.94
N LYS A 852 48.95 10.19 -1.80
CA LYS A 852 47.51 10.26 -1.53
C LYS A 852 46.88 8.88 -1.64
N VAL A 853 46.02 8.53 -0.69
CA VAL A 853 45.08 7.41 -0.87
C VAL A 853 44.02 7.80 -1.91
N LEU A 854 43.85 6.94 -2.92
CA LEU A 854 42.92 7.15 -4.04
C LEU A 854 41.63 6.33 -3.90
N ASP A 855 41.38 5.77 -2.72
CA ASP A 855 40.13 5.06 -2.42
C ASP A 855 39.06 6.05 -1.96
N THR A 856 37.79 5.70 -2.20
CA THR A 856 36.65 6.34 -1.55
C THR A 856 36.18 5.52 -0.35
N LEU A 857 35.43 6.15 0.53
CA LEU A 857 34.73 5.50 1.62
C LEU A 857 33.60 4.61 1.08
N ASP A 858 33.30 3.58 1.88
CA ASP A 858 32.09 2.78 1.79
C ASP A 858 30.87 3.66 2.01
N VAL A 859 29.82 3.46 1.21
CA VAL A 859 28.59 4.26 1.33
C VAL A 859 27.86 4.02 2.67
N TRP A 860 28.08 2.86 3.29
CA TRP A 860 27.61 2.60 4.65
C TRP A 860 28.33 3.46 5.69
N PHE A 861 29.56 3.92 5.40
CA PHE A 861 30.25 4.90 6.22
C PHE A 861 29.63 6.28 6.05
N ASP A 862 29.38 6.71 4.80
CA ASP A 862 28.75 8.00 4.51
C ASP A 862 27.41 8.16 5.26
N SER A 863 26.53 7.17 5.11
CA SER A 863 25.23 7.13 5.81
C SER A 863 25.38 6.90 7.32
N GLY A 864 26.31 6.03 7.74
CA GLY A 864 26.57 5.73 9.15
C GLY A 864 27.08 6.94 9.94
N ALA A 865 27.89 7.80 9.31
CA ALA A 865 28.47 8.98 9.96
C ALA A 865 27.48 10.16 10.08
N THR A 866 26.23 10.04 9.61
CA THR A 866 25.26 11.16 9.60
C THR A 866 24.86 11.65 11.00
N HIS A 867 25.00 10.86 12.05
CA HIS A 867 24.84 11.37 13.44
C HIS A 867 25.86 12.49 13.75
N TYR A 868 27.07 12.39 13.20
CA TYR A 868 28.12 13.38 13.37
C TYR A 868 28.09 14.44 12.28
N ALA A 869 27.90 14.02 11.02
CA ALA A 869 27.99 14.90 9.86
C ALA A 869 26.73 15.73 9.63
N VAL A 870 25.59 15.34 10.21
CA VAL A 870 24.29 16.03 10.05
C VAL A 870 23.70 16.39 11.40
N VAL A 871 23.40 15.41 12.27
CA VAL A 871 22.65 15.66 13.52
C VAL A 871 23.39 16.65 14.41
N ASN A 872 24.68 16.41 14.70
CA ASN A 872 25.49 17.33 15.49
C ASN A 872 25.67 18.73 14.87
N GLN A 873 25.48 18.88 13.56
CA GLN A 873 25.78 20.11 12.83
C GLN A 873 24.57 21.02 12.67
N ARG A 874 23.36 20.52 12.94
CA ARG A 874 22.11 21.26 12.75
C ARG A 874 21.79 22.10 13.98
N ALA A 875 21.86 23.42 13.80
CA ALA A 875 21.57 24.38 14.86
C ALA A 875 20.12 24.25 15.38
N GLU A 876 19.17 23.90 14.51
CA GLU A 876 17.77 23.69 14.86
C GLU A 876 17.54 22.51 15.82
N PHE A 877 18.52 21.60 15.95
CA PHE A 877 18.45 20.51 16.94
C PHE A 877 18.98 20.95 18.31
N ASN A 878 19.51 22.16 18.47
CA ASN A 878 19.99 22.73 19.73
C ASN A 878 20.97 21.82 20.51
N GLY A 879 21.79 21.05 19.79
CA GLY A 879 22.73 20.08 20.39
C GLY A 879 22.09 18.79 20.91
N HIS A 880 20.80 18.55 20.64
CA HIS A 880 20.14 17.28 20.96
C HIS A 880 20.56 16.18 19.98
N GLU A 881 20.91 15.02 20.52
CA GLU A 881 21.13 13.80 19.76
C GLU A 881 19.80 13.17 19.30
N ALA A 882 19.86 12.22 18.36
CA ALA A 882 18.66 11.56 17.86
C ALA A 882 17.97 10.75 18.97
N ASP A 883 16.69 11.01 19.19
CA ASP A 883 15.88 10.17 20.06
C ASP A 883 15.56 8.85 19.37
N MET A 884 15.25 8.89 18.07
CA MET A 884 14.77 7.70 17.34
C MET A 884 15.39 7.54 15.95
N TYR A 885 15.73 6.29 15.63
CA TYR A 885 15.93 5.81 14.26
C TYR A 885 14.75 4.90 13.87
N LEU A 886 14.31 4.97 12.61
CA LEU A 886 13.21 4.15 12.09
C LEU A 886 13.49 3.68 10.67
N GLU A 887 13.69 2.37 10.46
CA GLU A 887 13.91 1.80 9.12
C GLU A 887 13.37 0.36 8.96
N GLY A 888 13.52 -0.19 7.75
CA GLY A 888 13.23 -1.60 7.46
C GLY A 888 14.19 -2.58 8.14
N SER A 889 13.75 -3.82 8.31
CA SER A 889 14.50 -4.87 9.03
C SER A 889 15.87 -5.22 8.44
N ASP A 890 16.12 -4.91 7.17
CA ASP A 890 17.43 -5.00 6.51
C ASP A 890 18.48 -4.07 7.12
N GLN A 891 18.07 -2.96 7.74
CA GLN A 891 19.00 -1.97 8.27
C GLN A 891 19.75 -2.42 9.53
N HIS A 892 19.40 -3.56 10.14
CA HIS A 892 20.24 -4.21 11.16
C HIS A 892 21.62 -4.63 10.62
N ARG A 893 21.72 -4.87 9.30
CA ARG A 893 23.00 -5.14 8.60
C ARG A 893 23.54 -3.92 7.85
N GLY A 894 22.78 -2.84 7.84
CA GLY A 894 23.07 -1.62 7.10
C GLY A 894 23.21 -0.44 8.05
N TRP A 895 22.29 0.52 7.93
CA TRP A 895 22.41 1.84 8.54
C TRP A 895 22.41 1.85 10.07
N PHE A 896 21.63 0.97 10.74
CA PHE A 896 21.64 0.91 12.21
C PHE A 896 23.02 0.52 12.72
N GLN A 897 23.60 -0.51 12.10
CA GLN A 897 24.89 -1.05 12.50
C GLN A 897 26.03 -0.10 12.14
N SER A 898 26.05 0.47 10.94
CA SER A 898 27.10 1.42 10.56
C SER A 898 27.05 2.71 11.39
N SER A 899 25.84 3.19 11.72
CA SER A 899 25.67 4.32 12.64
C SER A 899 26.16 3.98 14.04
N LEU A 900 25.79 2.81 14.57
CA LEU A 900 26.27 2.35 15.87
C LEU A 900 27.80 2.26 15.92
N MET A 901 28.43 1.61 14.92
CA MET A 901 29.88 1.44 14.88
C MET A 901 30.61 2.79 14.81
N THR A 902 30.18 3.69 13.91
CA THR A 902 30.82 5.01 13.79
C THR A 902 30.59 5.87 15.03
N SER A 903 29.40 5.83 15.64
CA SER A 903 29.09 6.61 16.85
C SER A 903 29.87 6.13 18.06
N VAL A 904 29.94 4.81 18.29
CA VAL A 904 30.74 4.26 19.40
C VAL A 904 32.22 4.52 19.18
N ALA A 905 32.71 4.41 17.93
CA ALA A 905 34.10 4.73 17.61
C ALA A 905 34.46 6.21 17.80
N ILE A 906 33.50 7.14 17.68
CA ILE A 906 33.73 8.59 17.84
C ILE A 906 33.44 9.07 19.28
N LYS A 907 32.34 8.62 19.87
CA LYS A 907 31.74 9.15 21.10
C LYS A 907 31.67 8.14 22.26
N ASN A 908 31.94 6.85 22.02
CA ASN A 908 31.64 5.75 22.95
C ASN A 908 30.16 5.65 23.37
N ALA A 909 29.23 6.07 22.50
CA ALA A 909 27.79 6.01 22.75
C ALA A 909 27.00 5.65 21.49
N ALA A 910 25.82 5.03 21.64
CA ALA A 910 24.89 4.81 20.54
C ALA A 910 24.37 6.14 19.96
N PRO A 911 24.12 6.24 18.64
CA PRO A 911 23.65 7.48 18.02
C PRO A 911 22.15 7.70 18.17
N TYR A 912 21.44 6.79 18.82
CA TYR A 912 19.99 6.77 18.99
C TYR A 912 19.62 6.22 20.38
N LYS A 913 18.50 6.70 20.95
CA LYS A 913 17.95 6.17 22.22
C LYS A 913 16.96 5.03 22.00
N GLN A 914 16.27 5.04 20.86
CA GLN A 914 15.33 4.01 20.46
C GLN A 914 15.41 3.71 18.95
N VAL A 915 15.17 2.45 18.60
CA VAL A 915 15.13 1.98 17.21
C VAL A 915 13.79 1.30 16.95
N LEU A 916 13.07 1.80 15.95
CA LEU A 916 11.87 1.15 15.43
C LEU A 916 12.20 0.47 14.10
N THR A 917 11.96 -0.83 14.01
CA THR A 917 12.11 -1.58 12.77
C THR A 917 10.77 -2.06 12.25
N HIS A 918 10.57 -1.94 10.94
CA HIS A 918 9.40 -2.50 10.26
C HIS A 918 9.79 -3.63 9.29
N GLY A 919 8.84 -4.52 8.98
CA GLY A 919 9.03 -5.58 8.00
C GLY A 919 8.95 -5.08 6.56
N PHE A 920 9.20 -6.01 5.63
CA PHE A 920 9.12 -5.75 4.20
C PHE A 920 7.68 -5.77 3.70
N THR A 921 7.42 -5.03 2.62
CA THR A 921 6.16 -5.14 1.89
C THR A 921 6.18 -6.31 0.92
N VAL A 922 5.15 -7.15 0.95
CA VAL A 922 4.96 -8.34 0.10
C VAL A 922 3.61 -8.28 -0.62
N ASP A 923 3.46 -9.06 -1.70
CA ASP A 923 2.18 -9.12 -2.42
C ASP A 923 1.07 -9.78 -1.56
N GLY A 924 -0.17 -9.79 -2.06
CA GLY A 924 -1.30 -10.40 -1.35
C GLY A 924 -1.19 -11.91 -1.08
N GLN A 925 -0.17 -12.58 -1.62
CA GLN A 925 0.14 -14.00 -1.37
C GLN A 925 1.40 -14.17 -0.49
N GLY A 926 1.97 -13.08 0.03
CA GLY A 926 3.19 -13.12 0.84
C GLY A 926 4.47 -13.26 0.03
N ARG A 927 4.45 -13.05 -1.29
CA ARG A 927 5.65 -13.18 -2.13
C ARG A 927 6.36 -11.83 -2.27
N LYS A 928 7.70 -11.89 -2.35
CA LYS A 928 8.54 -10.74 -2.65
C LYS A 928 8.08 -10.08 -3.96
N MET A 929 7.91 -8.76 -3.94
CA MET A 929 7.48 -8.02 -5.13
C MET A 929 8.66 -7.83 -6.10
N SER A 930 8.43 -8.11 -7.38
CA SER A 930 9.42 -7.87 -8.44
C SER A 930 8.76 -7.48 -9.76
N LYS A 931 9.47 -6.65 -10.53
CA LYS A 931 9.00 -6.20 -11.85
C LYS A 931 8.88 -7.36 -12.84
N SER A 932 9.72 -8.40 -12.74
CA SER A 932 9.67 -9.57 -13.61
C SER A 932 8.46 -10.46 -13.35
N ILE A 933 8.00 -10.54 -12.09
CA ILE A 933 6.79 -11.30 -11.70
C ILE A 933 5.52 -10.48 -11.97
N GLY A 934 5.62 -9.15 -12.07
CA GLY A 934 4.50 -8.27 -12.37
C GLY A 934 3.55 -8.04 -11.18
N ASN A 935 3.99 -8.31 -9.96
CA ASN A 935 3.21 -8.18 -8.72
C ASN A 935 3.53 -6.90 -7.92
N VAL A 936 4.15 -5.88 -8.55
CA VAL A 936 4.54 -4.63 -7.89
C VAL A 936 3.35 -3.69 -7.77
N VAL A 937 3.15 -3.11 -6.59
CA VAL A 937 2.18 -2.03 -6.35
C VAL A 937 2.90 -0.69 -6.29
N SER A 938 2.49 0.25 -7.15
CA SER A 938 3.05 1.60 -7.20
C SER A 938 2.33 2.54 -6.22
N PRO A 939 3.04 3.28 -5.36
CA PRO A 939 2.43 4.29 -4.48
C PRO A 939 1.60 5.34 -5.23
N GLN A 940 2.10 5.79 -6.38
CA GLN A 940 1.44 6.80 -7.21
C GLN A 940 0.10 6.29 -7.74
N GLU A 941 0.03 5.01 -8.15
CA GLU A 941 -1.22 4.40 -8.60
C GLU A 941 -2.26 4.34 -7.48
N VAL A 942 -1.85 3.99 -6.27
CA VAL A 942 -2.73 3.98 -5.10
C VAL A 942 -3.22 5.38 -4.77
N MET A 943 -2.34 6.37 -4.71
CA MET A 943 -2.72 7.76 -4.39
C MET A 943 -3.61 8.40 -5.47
N ASN A 944 -3.39 8.07 -6.75
CA ASN A 944 -4.21 8.57 -7.85
C ASN A 944 -5.58 7.88 -7.94
N LYS A 945 -5.72 6.67 -7.38
CA LYS A 945 -6.98 5.90 -7.39
C LYS A 945 -7.81 6.12 -6.13
N LEU A 946 -7.17 6.06 -4.96
CA LEU A 946 -7.82 6.06 -3.65
C LEU A 946 -7.53 7.34 -2.86
N GLY A 947 -6.29 7.83 -2.91
CA GLY A 947 -5.81 8.96 -2.10
C GLY A 947 -4.68 8.57 -1.15
N GLY A 948 -3.94 9.56 -0.69
CA GLY A 948 -2.85 9.45 0.27
C GLY A 948 -3.35 9.05 1.66
N ASP A 949 -4.44 9.62 2.16
CA ASP A 949 -4.99 9.26 3.47
C ASP A 949 -5.40 7.78 3.56
N ILE A 950 -5.89 7.19 2.46
CA ILE A 950 -6.21 5.75 2.43
C ILE A 950 -4.93 4.90 2.50
N LEU A 951 -3.88 5.29 1.78
CA LEU A 951 -2.59 4.60 1.86
C LEU A 951 -1.99 4.71 3.28
N ARG A 952 -2.09 5.88 3.90
CA ARG A 952 -1.62 6.12 5.28
C ARG A 952 -2.41 5.31 6.30
N LEU A 953 -3.73 5.25 6.13
CA LEU A 953 -4.59 4.44 6.99
C LEU A 953 -4.26 2.95 6.85
N TRP A 954 -3.96 2.45 5.64
CA TRP A 954 -3.48 1.08 5.47
C TRP A 954 -2.20 0.80 6.25
N VAL A 955 -1.20 1.67 6.12
CA VAL A 955 0.08 1.56 6.87
C VAL A 955 -0.18 1.52 8.37
N ALA A 956 -0.97 2.46 8.90
CA ALA A 956 -1.29 2.53 10.32
C ALA A 956 -2.13 1.33 10.79
N SER A 957 -3.00 0.78 9.93
CA SER A 957 -3.89 -0.33 10.27
C SER A 957 -3.24 -1.72 10.18
N THR A 958 -1.97 -1.82 9.82
CA THR A 958 -1.25 -3.08 9.67
C THR A 958 -0.19 -3.20 10.76
N ASP A 959 -0.03 -4.38 11.34
CA ASP A 959 1.13 -4.67 12.19
C ASP A 959 2.40 -4.66 11.34
N TYR A 960 3.16 -3.57 11.44
CA TYR A 960 4.36 -3.33 10.67
C TYR A 960 5.58 -4.06 11.24
N THR A 961 5.49 -4.71 12.41
CA THR A 961 6.63 -5.43 13.00
C THR A 961 6.97 -6.71 12.23
N GLY A 962 5.98 -7.26 11.51
CA GLY A 962 6.14 -8.35 10.54
C GLY A 962 6.07 -7.88 9.08
N GLU A 963 6.05 -8.84 8.15
CA GLU A 963 5.86 -8.54 6.73
C GLU A 963 4.47 -7.94 6.45
N MET A 964 4.42 -6.88 5.66
CA MET A 964 3.20 -6.14 5.35
C MET A 964 2.65 -6.54 3.98
N THR A 965 1.49 -7.18 3.97
CA THR A 965 0.83 -7.58 2.72
C THR A 965 0.09 -6.40 2.07
N VAL A 966 0.23 -6.25 0.75
CA VAL A 966 -0.49 -5.24 -0.03
C VAL A 966 -1.24 -5.87 -1.20
N SER A 967 -2.51 -5.51 -1.35
CA SER A 967 -3.36 -5.87 -2.49
C SER A 967 -4.50 -4.86 -2.65
N ASP A 968 -5.12 -4.82 -3.84
CA ASP A 968 -6.31 -4.01 -4.09
C ASP A 968 -7.44 -4.31 -3.08
N GLN A 969 -7.61 -5.58 -2.69
CA GLN A 969 -8.64 -5.96 -1.70
C GLN A 969 -8.35 -5.36 -0.32
N ILE A 970 -7.09 -5.40 0.13
CA ILE A 970 -6.69 -4.83 1.42
C ILE A 970 -6.87 -3.31 1.39
N LEU A 971 -6.43 -2.65 0.33
CA LEU A 971 -6.58 -1.19 0.18
C LEU A 971 -8.06 -0.76 0.13
N ASN A 972 -8.94 -1.56 -0.50
CA ASN A 972 -10.38 -1.31 -0.47
C ASN A 972 -10.98 -1.44 0.93
N ARG A 973 -10.50 -2.38 1.76
CA ARG A 973 -10.92 -2.47 3.18
C ARG A 973 -10.50 -1.23 3.97
N SER A 974 -9.29 -0.71 3.73
CA SER A 974 -8.85 0.56 4.31
C SER A 974 -9.72 1.73 3.84
N ALA A 975 -10.13 1.75 2.56
CA ALA A 975 -11.07 2.74 2.04
C ALA A 975 -12.47 2.66 2.71
N ASP A 976 -12.95 1.45 3.00
CA ASP A 976 -14.21 1.25 3.74
C ASP A 976 -14.12 1.73 5.20
N ALA A 977 -13.01 1.47 5.88
CA ALA A 977 -12.74 1.99 7.22
C ALA A 977 -12.71 3.52 7.22
N TYR A 978 -11.96 4.12 6.29
CA TYR A 978 -11.91 5.56 6.07
C TYR A 978 -13.31 6.17 5.89
N ARG A 979 -14.17 5.55 5.05
CA ARG A 979 -15.53 6.05 4.80
C ARG A 979 -16.37 6.09 6.08
N ARG A 980 -16.23 5.12 6.98
CA ARG A 980 -16.98 5.10 8.25
C ARG A 980 -16.54 6.26 9.15
N ILE A 981 -15.23 6.45 9.33
CA ILE A 981 -14.67 7.55 10.12
C ILE A 981 -15.12 8.89 9.54
N ARG A 982 -14.98 9.09 8.22
CA ARG A 982 -15.41 10.32 7.54
C ARG A 982 -16.90 10.60 7.74
N ASN A 983 -17.75 9.59 7.63
CA ASN A 983 -19.19 9.76 7.76
C ASN A 983 -19.60 10.11 9.20
N THR A 984 -18.93 9.54 10.20
CA THR A 984 -19.11 9.95 11.60
C THR A 984 -18.72 11.41 11.78
N ALA A 985 -17.53 11.82 11.32
CA ALA A 985 -17.10 13.22 11.39
C ALA A 985 -18.07 14.16 10.65
N ARG A 986 -18.56 13.76 9.48
CA ARG A 986 -19.57 14.52 8.74
C ARG A 986 -20.86 14.69 9.53
N PHE A 987 -21.36 13.64 10.17
CA PHE A 987 -22.59 13.71 10.95
C PHE A 987 -22.44 14.70 12.11
N LEU A 988 -21.33 14.62 12.83
CA LEU A 988 -21.00 15.55 13.91
C LEU A 988 -20.96 17.01 13.40
N LEU A 989 -20.18 17.29 12.34
CA LEU A 989 -20.10 18.62 11.74
C LEU A 989 -21.46 19.14 11.26
N ALA A 990 -22.26 18.28 10.62
CA ALA A 990 -23.55 18.68 10.06
C ALA A 990 -24.56 19.12 11.14
N ASN A 991 -24.41 18.59 12.35
CA ASN A 991 -25.26 18.96 13.49
C ASN A 991 -24.72 20.14 14.31
N LEU A 992 -23.54 20.66 13.95
CA LEU A 992 -23.00 21.91 14.48
C LEU A 992 -23.41 23.14 13.65
N ASN A 993 -24.29 22.98 12.67
CA ASN A 993 -24.81 24.11 11.90
C ASN A 993 -25.49 25.14 12.82
N GLY A 994 -25.12 26.42 12.69
CA GLY A 994 -25.62 27.49 13.55
C GLY A 994 -25.21 27.42 15.02
N PHE A 995 -24.23 26.58 15.38
CA PHE A 995 -23.65 26.56 16.72
C PHE A 995 -22.47 27.52 16.82
N ASN A 996 -22.50 28.41 17.82
CA ASN A 996 -21.37 29.25 18.19
C ASN A 996 -20.80 28.82 19.55
N PRO A 997 -19.62 28.17 19.59
CA PRO A 997 -19.01 27.70 20.84
C PRO A 997 -18.85 28.80 21.90
N GLU A 998 -18.66 30.06 21.53
CA GLU A 998 -18.46 31.15 22.50
C GLU A 998 -19.73 31.52 23.28
N THR A 999 -20.91 31.31 22.70
CA THR A 999 -22.19 31.76 23.28
C THR A 999 -23.16 30.63 23.58
N ASP A 1000 -22.99 29.48 22.93
CA ASP A 1000 -23.99 28.43 22.90
C ASP A 1000 -23.59 27.18 23.70
N MET A 1001 -22.33 27.11 24.19
CA MET A 1001 -21.88 25.99 25.02
C MET A 1001 -22.64 25.95 26.35
N VAL A 1002 -22.96 24.73 26.78
CA VAL A 1002 -23.61 24.43 28.05
C VAL A 1002 -22.57 23.93 29.05
N ALA A 1003 -22.68 24.33 30.33
CA ALA A 1003 -21.82 23.81 31.38
C ALA A 1003 -22.03 22.31 31.58
N ALA A 1004 -20.97 21.57 31.93
CA ALA A 1004 -21.00 20.11 31.98
C ALA A 1004 -22.10 19.57 32.94
N GLU A 1005 -22.33 20.24 34.05
CA GLU A 1005 -23.35 19.92 35.06
C GLU A 1005 -24.79 20.15 34.60
N ASP A 1006 -25.00 21.04 33.62
CA ASP A 1006 -26.31 21.39 33.07
C ASP A 1006 -26.65 20.59 31.79
N MET A 1007 -25.68 19.82 31.28
CA MET A 1007 -25.87 18.98 30.09
C MET A 1007 -26.73 17.77 30.37
N VAL A 1008 -27.44 17.30 29.33
CA VAL A 1008 -28.15 16.02 29.34
C VAL A 1008 -27.14 14.89 29.57
N ILE A 1009 -27.49 13.94 30.44
CA ILE A 1009 -26.54 12.92 30.92
C ILE A 1009 -25.95 12.06 29.78
N ALA A 1010 -26.73 11.70 28.75
CA ALA A 1010 -26.22 11.00 27.57
C ALA A 1010 -25.12 11.77 26.83
N ASP A 1011 -25.16 13.10 26.84
CA ASP A 1011 -24.16 13.95 26.19
C ASP A 1011 -22.85 13.95 26.98
N ARG A 1012 -22.94 14.09 28.31
CA ARG A 1012 -21.79 13.97 29.23
C ARG A 1012 -21.14 12.59 29.12
N TRP A 1013 -21.95 11.53 29.02
CA TRP A 1013 -21.47 10.17 28.79
C TRP A 1013 -20.71 10.06 27.46
N ALA A 1014 -21.21 10.67 26.37
CA ALA A 1014 -20.57 10.63 25.07
C ALA A 1014 -19.22 11.37 25.06
N VAL A 1015 -19.13 12.51 25.75
CA VAL A 1015 -17.84 13.21 25.98
C VAL A 1015 -16.90 12.34 26.84
N GLY A 1016 -17.42 11.65 27.85
CA GLY A 1016 -16.65 10.70 28.66
C GLY A 1016 -16.07 9.55 27.84
N LYS A 1017 -16.83 9.01 26.88
CA LYS A 1017 -16.30 8.02 25.92
C LYS A 1017 -15.22 8.57 25.01
N ALA A 1018 -15.30 9.86 24.65
CA ALA A 1018 -14.21 10.50 23.92
C ALA A 1018 -12.97 10.68 24.80
N LEU A 1019 -13.13 10.95 26.09
CA LEU A 1019 -12.01 11.02 27.04
C LEU A 1019 -11.28 9.67 27.13
N GLU A 1020 -12.02 8.59 27.40
CA GLU A 1020 -11.47 7.22 27.42
C GLU A 1020 -10.75 6.88 26.10
N ALA A 1021 -11.38 7.20 24.95
CA ALA A 1021 -10.79 6.97 23.64
C ALA A 1021 -9.48 7.74 23.44
N GLN A 1022 -9.43 9.00 23.88
CA GLN A 1022 -8.23 9.82 23.77
C GLN A 1022 -7.09 9.19 24.57
N GLU A 1023 -7.31 8.85 25.83
CA GLU A 1023 -6.27 8.29 26.70
C GLU A 1023 -5.63 7.02 26.09
N GLU A 1024 -6.46 6.13 25.58
CA GLU A 1024 -6.00 4.90 24.90
C GLU A 1024 -5.25 5.19 23.59
N ILE A 1025 -5.74 6.15 22.79
CA ILE A 1025 -5.08 6.57 21.55
C ILE A 1025 -3.72 7.21 21.82
N LEU A 1026 -3.62 8.08 22.84
CA LEU A 1026 -2.37 8.73 23.21
C LEU A 1026 -1.33 7.71 23.67
N LYS A 1027 -1.73 6.75 24.50
CA LYS A 1027 -0.86 5.63 24.91
C LYS A 1027 -0.39 4.83 23.70
N ALA A 1028 -1.30 4.49 22.78
CA ALA A 1028 -0.94 3.74 21.58
C ALA A 1028 0.02 4.51 20.65
N PHE A 1029 -0.10 5.83 20.54
CA PHE A 1029 0.89 6.65 19.82
C PHE A 1029 2.25 6.67 20.52
N GLU A 1030 2.29 6.76 21.86
CA GLU A 1030 3.53 6.73 22.64
C GLU A 1030 4.29 5.40 22.48
N GLU A 1031 3.55 4.30 22.46
CA GLU A 1031 4.08 2.94 22.25
C GLU A 1031 4.36 2.63 20.76
N CYS A 1032 4.08 3.58 19.86
CA CYS A 1032 4.14 3.40 18.40
C CYS A 1032 3.20 2.31 17.86
N ASN A 1033 2.18 1.89 18.61
CA ASN A 1033 1.19 0.91 18.20
C ASN A 1033 0.06 1.56 17.37
N PHE A 1034 0.36 1.93 16.13
CA PHE A 1034 -0.61 2.61 15.26
C PHE A 1034 -1.80 1.73 14.86
N HIS A 1035 -1.63 0.40 14.86
CA HIS A 1035 -2.73 -0.52 14.63
C HIS A 1035 -3.81 -0.36 15.69
N ALA A 1036 -3.43 -0.32 16.97
CA ALA A 1036 -4.35 -0.06 18.08
C ALA A 1036 -5.03 1.31 17.96
N VAL A 1037 -4.32 2.36 17.52
CA VAL A 1037 -4.94 3.67 17.25
C VAL A 1037 -6.08 3.55 16.23
N THR A 1038 -5.84 2.89 15.09
CA THR A 1038 -6.86 2.75 14.05
C THR A 1038 -8.05 1.89 14.51
N GLN A 1039 -7.79 0.84 15.31
CA GLN A 1039 -8.85 0.01 15.88
C GLN A 1039 -9.71 0.82 16.87
N ARG A 1040 -9.08 1.61 17.75
CA ARG A 1040 -9.79 2.42 18.73
C ARG A 1040 -10.62 3.52 18.08
N LEU A 1041 -10.09 4.18 17.05
CA LEU A 1041 -10.82 5.13 16.21
C LEU A 1041 -12.05 4.50 15.56
N MET A 1042 -11.89 3.30 14.99
CA MET A 1042 -12.99 2.58 14.35
C MET A 1042 -14.07 2.15 15.35
N GLN A 1043 -13.67 1.68 16.53
CA GLN A 1043 -14.55 1.33 17.63
C GLN A 1043 -15.36 2.55 18.09
N PHE A 1044 -14.68 3.69 18.30
CA PHE A 1044 -15.33 4.94 18.68
C PHE A 1044 -16.36 5.39 17.64
N CYS A 1045 -15.93 5.49 16.37
CA CYS A 1045 -16.78 6.00 15.30
C CYS A 1045 -17.96 5.07 14.96
N SER A 1046 -17.75 3.75 14.97
CA SER A 1046 -18.75 2.79 14.48
C SER A 1046 -19.68 2.31 15.59
N VAL A 1047 -19.15 2.04 16.79
CA VAL A 1047 -19.90 1.38 17.87
C VAL A 1047 -20.44 2.41 18.85
N GLU A 1048 -19.57 3.16 19.52
CA GLU A 1048 -19.95 4.10 20.59
C GLU A 1048 -20.76 5.28 20.02
N MET A 1049 -20.26 5.89 18.94
CA MET A 1049 -20.94 6.99 18.26
C MET A 1049 -22.02 6.47 17.31
N GLY A 1050 -21.64 5.75 16.26
CA GLY A 1050 -22.53 5.42 15.15
C GLY A 1050 -23.72 4.53 15.53
N SER A 1051 -23.48 3.42 16.24
CA SER A 1051 -24.51 2.42 16.53
C SER A 1051 -25.36 2.75 17.75
N PHE A 1052 -24.93 3.74 18.55
CA PHE A 1052 -25.61 4.13 19.78
C PHE A 1052 -25.93 5.62 19.83
N TYR A 1053 -24.96 6.46 20.17
CA TYR A 1053 -25.19 7.86 20.55
C TYR A 1053 -25.80 8.68 19.40
N LEU A 1054 -25.17 8.64 18.22
CA LEU A 1054 -25.63 9.36 17.04
C LEU A 1054 -26.99 8.87 16.53
N ASP A 1055 -27.41 7.67 16.93
CA ASP A 1055 -28.71 7.12 16.55
C ASP A 1055 -29.83 7.63 17.46
N ILE A 1056 -29.58 7.70 18.77
CA ILE A 1056 -30.58 8.17 19.76
C ILE A 1056 -30.76 9.68 19.70
N ILE A 1057 -29.69 10.45 19.45
CA ILE A 1057 -29.79 11.90 19.43
C ILE A 1057 -30.52 12.42 18.19
N LYS A 1058 -30.77 11.63 17.13
CA LYS A 1058 -31.50 12.10 15.93
C LYS A 1058 -32.88 12.65 16.29
N ASP A 1059 -33.60 11.98 17.19
CA ASP A 1059 -34.92 12.42 17.63
C ASP A 1059 -34.81 13.81 18.29
N ARG A 1060 -33.95 13.93 19.30
CA ARG A 1060 -33.78 15.17 20.07
C ARG A 1060 -33.17 16.27 19.22
N GLN A 1061 -32.08 15.99 18.50
CA GLN A 1061 -31.36 16.97 17.70
C GLN A 1061 -32.25 17.57 16.61
N TYR A 1062 -33.05 16.76 15.92
CA TYR A 1062 -33.88 17.25 14.81
C TYR A 1062 -35.19 17.87 15.30
N THR A 1063 -35.75 17.40 16.42
CA THR A 1063 -37.12 17.76 16.83
C THR A 1063 -37.18 18.73 18.02
N ALA A 1064 -36.13 18.86 18.85
CA ALA A 1064 -36.12 19.79 19.96
C ALA A 1064 -36.13 21.26 19.48
N LYS A 1065 -36.60 22.16 20.35
CA LYS A 1065 -36.59 23.61 20.08
C LYS A 1065 -35.17 24.10 19.80
N ALA A 1066 -34.97 24.76 18.66
CA ALA A 1066 -33.70 25.39 18.32
C ALA A 1066 -33.28 26.37 19.43
N GLY A 1067 -32.02 26.27 19.86
CA GLY A 1067 -31.47 27.08 20.95
C GLY A 1067 -31.85 26.65 22.37
N GLY A 1068 -32.77 25.68 22.55
CA GLY A 1068 -33.11 25.14 23.87
C GLY A 1068 -32.00 24.25 24.46
N LEU A 1069 -32.06 24.01 25.78
CA LEU A 1069 -31.04 23.23 26.51
C LEU A 1069 -30.80 21.85 25.89
N ALA A 1070 -31.86 21.09 25.57
CA ALA A 1070 -31.77 19.77 24.95
C ALA A 1070 -31.03 19.77 23.60
N HIS A 1071 -31.15 20.86 22.83
CA HIS A 1071 -30.45 21.03 21.56
C HIS A 1071 -28.99 21.50 21.78
N ARG A 1072 -28.77 22.49 22.66
CA ARG A 1072 -27.42 23.04 22.91
C ARG A 1072 -26.51 22.10 23.68
N SER A 1073 -27.05 21.29 24.59
CA SER A 1073 -26.30 20.21 25.26
C SER A 1073 -25.73 19.23 24.24
N CYS A 1074 -26.56 18.79 23.27
CA CYS A 1074 -26.14 17.91 22.20
C CYS A 1074 -24.99 18.54 21.40
N GLN A 1075 -25.19 19.76 20.89
CA GLN A 1075 -24.17 20.47 20.10
C GLN A 1075 -22.86 20.69 20.87
N THR A 1076 -22.94 20.96 22.18
CA THR A 1076 -21.77 21.07 23.07
C THR A 1076 -20.98 19.76 23.10
N ALA A 1077 -21.64 18.61 23.30
CA ALA A 1077 -20.96 17.32 23.24
C ALA A 1077 -20.38 17.03 21.85
N LEU A 1078 -21.12 17.27 20.77
CA LEU A 1078 -20.61 17.05 19.41
C LEU A 1078 -19.37 17.92 19.12
N PHE A 1079 -19.32 19.14 19.65
CA PHE A 1079 -18.18 20.04 19.52
C PHE A 1079 -16.94 19.49 20.24
N HIS A 1080 -17.05 19.13 21.52
CA HIS A 1080 -15.95 18.52 22.27
C HIS A 1080 -15.43 17.23 21.61
N ILE A 1081 -16.34 16.36 21.16
CA ILE A 1081 -15.99 15.12 20.47
C ILE A 1081 -15.28 15.41 19.14
N MET A 1082 -15.73 16.41 18.39
CA MET A 1082 -15.09 16.79 17.12
C MET A 1082 -13.69 17.36 17.33
N GLU A 1083 -13.49 18.23 18.32
CA GLU A 1083 -12.18 18.80 18.67
C GLU A 1083 -11.17 17.69 18.99
N ALA A 1084 -11.59 16.64 19.72
CA ALA A 1084 -10.73 15.51 20.02
C ALA A 1084 -10.49 14.61 18.78
N LEU A 1085 -11.57 14.22 18.09
CA LEU A 1085 -11.51 13.31 16.95
C LEU A 1085 -10.59 13.81 15.83
N VAL A 1086 -10.70 15.10 15.45
CA VAL A 1086 -9.88 15.67 14.38
C VAL A 1086 -8.38 15.63 14.73
N ARG A 1087 -8.03 15.80 16.01
CA ARG A 1087 -6.64 15.70 16.50
C ARG A 1087 -6.15 14.26 16.51
N TRP A 1088 -6.95 13.29 16.92
CA TRP A 1088 -6.59 11.87 16.85
C TRP A 1088 -6.34 11.41 15.41
N MET A 1089 -7.12 11.95 14.46
CA MET A 1089 -7.00 11.64 13.03
C MET A 1089 -5.77 12.29 12.39
N ALA A 1090 -5.35 13.48 12.83
CA ALA A 1090 -4.36 14.31 12.14
C ALA A 1090 -3.01 13.62 11.84
N PRO A 1091 -2.42 12.78 12.72
CA PRO A 1091 -1.19 12.05 12.39
C PRO A 1091 -1.35 11.06 11.23
N ILE A 1092 -2.51 10.42 11.10
CA ILE A 1092 -2.73 9.32 10.14
C ILE A 1092 -3.45 9.81 8.88
N MET A 1093 -4.61 10.47 9.03
CA MET A 1093 -5.46 10.98 7.95
C MET A 1093 -5.33 12.51 7.86
N SER A 1094 -4.12 12.97 7.59
CA SER A 1094 -3.73 14.39 7.70
C SER A 1094 -4.54 15.31 6.79
N PHE A 1095 -4.84 14.88 5.56
CA PHE A 1095 -5.60 15.73 4.63
C PHE A 1095 -7.05 15.90 5.08
N THR A 1096 -7.66 14.80 5.54
CA THR A 1096 -9.04 14.80 6.03
C THR A 1096 -9.16 15.57 7.34
N ALA A 1097 -8.18 15.47 8.23
CA ALA A 1097 -8.17 16.24 9.48
C ALA A 1097 -8.08 17.74 9.21
N ASP A 1098 -7.21 18.17 8.30
CA ASP A 1098 -7.14 19.56 7.86
C ASP A 1098 -8.45 20.02 7.19
N GLU A 1099 -9.06 19.19 6.33
CA GLU A 1099 -10.38 19.49 5.74
C GLU A 1099 -11.45 19.72 6.82
N ILE A 1100 -11.55 18.81 7.80
CA ILE A 1100 -12.49 18.93 8.94
C ILE A 1100 -12.22 20.21 9.73
N TRP A 1101 -10.95 20.50 10.01
CA TRP A 1101 -10.54 21.66 10.80
C TRP A 1101 -11.05 22.99 10.23
N ASN A 1102 -11.05 23.13 8.90
CA ASN A 1102 -11.53 24.35 8.23
C ASN A 1102 -13.07 24.49 8.24
N GLU A 1103 -13.80 23.44 8.57
CA GLU A 1103 -15.27 23.40 8.59
C GLU A 1103 -15.86 23.50 10.01
N MET A 1104 -15.01 23.47 11.05
CA MET A 1104 -15.45 23.54 12.44
C MET A 1104 -15.81 24.97 12.86
N PRO A 1105 -16.86 25.17 13.68
CA PRO A 1105 -17.28 26.50 14.14
C PRO A 1105 -16.35 27.07 15.22
N GLY A 1106 -16.36 28.40 15.39
CA GLY A 1106 -15.61 29.10 16.43
C GLY A 1106 -14.20 29.56 16.01
N VAL A 1107 -13.61 30.44 16.82
CA VAL A 1107 -12.27 31.00 16.59
C VAL A 1107 -11.21 29.95 16.93
N ARG A 1108 -10.28 29.69 16.00
CA ARG A 1108 -9.24 28.67 16.13
C ARG A 1108 -7.97 29.07 15.39
N ASN A 1109 -6.84 28.46 15.75
CA ASN A 1109 -5.63 28.58 14.93
C ASN A 1109 -5.86 27.97 13.56
N LYS A 1110 -5.06 28.42 12.57
CA LYS A 1110 -5.29 28.10 11.16
C LYS A 1110 -5.22 26.60 10.85
N TYR A 1111 -4.38 25.84 11.56
CA TYR A 1111 -4.12 24.45 11.25
C TYR A 1111 -4.20 23.56 12.48
N VAL A 1112 -4.83 22.39 12.35
CA VAL A 1112 -4.81 21.36 13.39
C VAL A 1112 -3.38 20.94 13.79
N PHE A 1113 -2.41 21.04 12.87
CA PHE A 1113 -1.02 20.65 13.12
C PHE A 1113 -0.24 21.59 14.06
N THR A 1114 -0.76 22.79 14.36
CA THR A 1114 -0.15 23.70 15.35
C THR A 1114 -0.69 23.49 16.76
N GLU A 1115 -1.79 22.73 16.89
CA GLU A 1115 -2.48 22.47 18.15
C GLU A 1115 -1.75 21.47 19.06
N VAL A 1116 -2.38 21.19 20.20
CA VAL A 1116 -2.05 20.08 21.11
C VAL A 1116 -3.26 19.17 21.26
N TRP A 1117 -3.10 18.01 21.90
CA TRP A 1117 -4.24 17.14 22.27
C TRP A 1117 -5.31 17.90 23.04
N TYR A 1118 -6.59 17.55 22.84
CA TYR A 1118 -7.70 18.33 23.36
C TYR A 1118 -7.89 18.09 24.86
N ASP A 1119 -7.90 19.15 25.66
CA ASP A 1119 -8.00 19.10 27.12
C ASP A 1119 -9.41 19.45 27.66
N GLY A 1120 -10.36 19.76 26.78
CA GLY A 1120 -11.75 20.08 27.14
C GLY A 1120 -12.68 18.87 27.31
N LEU A 1121 -12.16 17.64 27.35
CA LEU A 1121 -12.96 16.43 27.57
C LEU A 1121 -13.22 16.21 29.06
N PHE A 1122 -14.43 15.72 29.38
CA PHE A 1122 -14.87 15.41 30.74
C PHE A 1122 -15.80 14.18 30.72
N GLY A 1123 -16.06 13.59 31.89
CA GLY A 1123 -16.90 12.40 32.03
C GLY A 1123 -17.95 12.53 33.13
N LEU A 1124 -18.67 11.43 33.34
CA LEU A 1124 -19.55 11.24 34.48
C LEU A 1124 -18.72 10.78 35.69
N ASN A 1125 -19.07 11.24 36.90
CA ASN A 1125 -18.42 10.75 38.11
C ASN A 1125 -18.99 9.37 38.51
N ASP A 1126 -18.16 8.55 39.18
CA ASP A 1126 -18.55 7.20 39.59
C ASP A 1126 -19.67 7.17 40.65
N ASP A 1127 -19.81 8.24 41.43
CA ASP A 1127 -20.85 8.41 42.46
C ASP A 1127 -22.20 8.88 41.91
N GLU A 1128 -22.27 9.25 40.62
CA GLU A 1128 -23.53 9.59 39.96
C GLU A 1128 -24.40 8.34 39.74
N THR A 1129 -25.72 8.48 39.90
CA THR A 1129 -26.68 7.37 39.73
C THR A 1129 -26.67 6.77 38.33
N LEU A 1130 -26.43 7.59 37.30
CA LEU A 1130 -26.41 7.18 35.89
C LEU A 1130 -24.97 7.18 35.32
N ASN A 1131 -24.00 6.69 36.10
CA ASN A 1131 -22.59 6.61 35.74
C ASN A 1131 -22.31 5.65 34.56
N ASN A 1132 -21.02 5.46 34.24
CA ASN A 1132 -20.58 4.59 33.15
C ASN A 1132 -21.02 3.12 33.28
N ALA A 1133 -21.12 2.60 34.50
CA ALA A 1133 -21.59 1.24 34.74
C ALA A 1133 -23.08 1.09 34.38
N PHE A 1134 -23.89 2.08 34.74
CA PHE A 1134 -25.30 2.15 34.37
C PHE A 1134 -25.49 2.14 32.84
N TRP A 1135 -24.79 3.02 32.12
CA TRP A 1135 -24.90 3.08 30.66
C TRP A 1135 -24.42 1.79 29.98
N SER A 1136 -23.37 1.15 30.50
CA SER A 1136 -22.89 -0.14 29.99
C SER A 1136 -23.95 -1.23 30.13
N GLU A 1137 -24.66 -1.26 31.25
CA GLU A 1137 -25.78 -2.17 31.49
C GLU A 1137 -26.97 -1.85 30.56
N LEU A 1138 -27.31 -0.56 30.40
CA LEU A 1138 -28.38 -0.09 29.52
C LEU A 1138 -28.11 -0.42 28.03
N LEU A 1139 -26.86 -0.35 27.58
CA LEU A 1139 -26.45 -0.75 26.24
C LEU A 1139 -26.67 -2.25 26.00
N ARG A 1140 -26.43 -3.10 27.00
CA ARG A 1140 -26.74 -4.54 26.92
C ARG A 1140 -28.24 -4.76 26.80
N VAL A 1141 -29.03 -4.02 27.58
CA VAL A 1141 -30.50 -4.06 27.50
C VAL A 1141 -30.97 -3.65 26.11
N ARG A 1142 -30.47 -2.55 25.55
CA ARG A 1142 -30.78 -2.12 24.19
C ARG A 1142 -30.45 -3.19 23.15
N GLY A 1143 -29.29 -3.84 23.27
CA GLY A 1143 -28.89 -4.94 22.40
C GLY A 1143 -29.88 -6.12 22.43
N ALA A 1144 -30.30 -6.51 23.63
CA ALA A 1144 -31.30 -7.56 23.82
C ALA A 1144 -32.68 -7.17 23.24
N VAL A 1145 -33.15 -5.95 23.54
CA VAL A 1145 -34.43 -5.42 23.02
C VAL A 1145 -34.42 -5.33 21.49
N ASN A 1146 -33.33 -4.85 20.89
CA ASN A 1146 -33.19 -4.75 19.43
C ASN A 1146 -33.35 -6.11 18.75
N LYS A 1147 -32.84 -7.20 19.33
CA LYS A 1147 -33.04 -8.55 18.78
C LYS A 1147 -34.52 -8.94 18.76
N VAL A 1148 -35.25 -8.64 19.83
CA VAL A 1148 -36.69 -8.92 19.92
C VAL A 1148 -37.47 -8.05 18.93
N LEU A 1149 -37.10 -6.77 18.78
CA LEU A 1149 -37.70 -5.87 17.78
C LEU A 1149 -37.45 -6.32 16.34
N GLU A 1150 -36.22 -6.75 16.01
CA GLU A 1150 -35.90 -7.29 14.67
C GLU A 1150 -36.69 -8.57 14.38
N GLN A 1151 -36.84 -9.46 15.38
CA GLN A 1151 -37.70 -10.63 15.22
C GLN A 1151 -39.16 -10.22 14.98
N ALA A 1152 -39.67 -9.23 15.72
CA ALA A 1152 -41.03 -8.72 15.53
C ALA A 1152 -41.24 -8.11 14.13
N ARG A 1153 -40.22 -7.46 13.55
CA ARG A 1153 -40.25 -6.97 12.16
C ARG A 1153 -40.24 -8.11 11.14
N ASN A 1154 -39.40 -9.13 11.35
CA ASN A 1154 -39.35 -10.31 10.49
C ASN A 1154 -40.69 -11.07 10.50
N ASP A 1155 -41.33 -11.14 11.66
CA ASP A 1155 -42.66 -11.71 11.87
C ASP A 1155 -43.79 -10.79 11.36
N LYS A 1156 -43.46 -9.60 10.85
CA LYS A 1156 -44.40 -8.56 10.36
C LYS A 1156 -45.41 -8.08 11.41
N LYS A 1157 -45.06 -8.16 12.70
CA LYS A 1157 -45.86 -7.61 13.81
C LYS A 1157 -45.77 -6.09 13.86
N ILE A 1158 -44.62 -5.53 13.50
CA ILE A 1158 -44.34 -4.09 13.41
C ILE A 1158 -43.60 -3.78 12.10
N GLY A 1159 -43.74 -2.56 11.55
CA GLY A 1159 -42.99 -2.09 10.39
C GLY A 1159 -41.64 -1.46 10.77
N GLY A 1160 -41.67 -0.45 11.65
CA GLY A 1160 -40.49 0.21 12.22
C GLY A 1160 -40.49 0.17 13.75
N SER A 1161 -39.34 0.45 14.41
CA SER A 1161 -39.28 0.45 15.89
C SER A 1161 -40.15 1.53 16.53
N LEU A 1162 -40.36 2.67 15.88
CA LEU A 1162 -41.27 3.71 16.37
C LEU A 1162 -42.75 3.28 16.31
N GLU A 1163 -43.11 2.22 15.59
CA GLU A 1163 -44.47 1.65 15.67
C GLU A 1163 -44.63 0.72 16.87
N ALA A 1164 -43.55 0.44 17.61
CA ALA A 1164 -43.56 -0.49 18.72
C ALA A 1164 -43.82 0.21 20.07
N GLU A 1165 -44.66 -0.43 20.88
CA GLU A 1165 -44.72 -0.27 22.32
C GLU A 1165 -44.09 -1.49 22.96
N ILE A 1166 -43.15 -1.29 23.89
CA ILE A 1166 -42.46 -2.39 24.56
C ILE A 1166 -42.71 -2.39 26.06
N THR A 1167 -42.80 -3.58 26.63
CA THR A 1167 -42.87 -3.79 28.07
C THR A 1167 -41.73 -4.70 28.50
N LEU A 1168 -40.86 -4.19 29.38
CA LEU A 1168 -39.73 -4.89 29.94
C LEU A 1168 -40.14 -5.50 31.28
N TYR A 1169 -40.15 -6.83 31.36
CA TYR A 1169 -40.36 -7.56 32.60
C TYR A 1169 -39.01 -7.90 33.20
N ALA A 1170 -38.69 -7.28 34.33
CA ALA A 1170 -37.39 -7.39 34.97
C ALA A 1170 -37.52 -7.77 36.45
N LYS A 1171 -36.53 -8.49 37.01
CA LYS A 1171 -36.44 -8.70 38.46
C LYS A 1171 -36.41 -7.36 39.20
N PRO A 1172 -36.96 -7.24 40.43
CA PRO A 1172 -37.16 -5.96 41.11
C PRO A 1172 -35.92 -5.05 41.19
N GLU A 1173 -34.75 -5.61 41.52
CA GLU A 1173 -33.50 -4.84 41.60
C GLU A 1173 -33.04 -4.28 40.24
N PHE A 1174 -33.34 -5.00 39.15
CA PHE A 1174 -32.99 -4.61 37.79
C PHE A 1174 -34.04 -3.65 37.19
N ALA A 1175 -35.32 -3.87 37.51
CA ALA A 1175 -36.41 -2.96 37.14
C ALA A 1175 -36.20 -1.55 37.70
N ALA A 1176 -35.78 -1.42 38.96
CA ALA A 1176 -35.50 -0.13 39.60
C ALA A 1176 -34.46 0.71 38.84
N LYS A 1177 -33.45 0.05 38.23
CA LYS A 1177 -32.46 0.74 37.38
C LYS A 1177 -33.08 1.26 36.09
N LEU A 1178 -33.90 0.46 35.41
CA LEU A 1178 -34.56 0.86 34.18
C LEU A 1178 -35.61 1.96 34.40
N GLU A 1179 -36.31 1.90 35.53
CA GLU A 1179 -37.29 2.90 35.95
C GLU A 1179 -36.64 4.28 36.23
N ALA A 1180 -35.35 4.33 36.57
CA ALA A 1180 -34.62 5.59 36.76
C ALA A 1180 -34.59 6.48 35.50
N MET A 1181 -34.74 5.90 34.31
CA MET A 1181 -34.85 6.63 33.03
C MET A 1181 -36.25 7.19 32.77
N GLY A 1182 -37.24 6.78 33.56
CA GLY A 1182 -38.65 7.17 33.39
C GLY A 1182 -39.15 7.00 31.95
N ASN A 1183 -39.89 8.00 31.47
CA ASN A 1183 -40.44 8.02 30.11
C ASN A 1183 -39.35 8.21 29.03
N GLU A 1184 -38.12 8.58 29.38
CA GLU A 1184 -37.03 8.77 28.41
C GLU A 1184 -36.38 7.45 27.98
N LEU A 1185 -36.66 6.34 28.68
CA LEU A 1185 -36.20 4.99 28.29
C LEU A 1185 -36.58 4.64 26.84
N ARG A 1186 -37.75 5.09 26.38
CA ARG A 1186 -38.23 4.88 25.00
C ARG A 1186 -37.30 5.49 23.95
N PHE A 1187 -36.60 6.58 24.27
CA PHE A 1187 -35.67 7.23 23.34
C PHE A 1187 -34.38 6.43 23.20
N VAL A 1188 -33.88 5.88 24.31
CA VAL A 1188 -32.71 5.00 24.28
C VAL A 1188 -33.01 3.70 23.50
N LEU A 1189 -34.24 3.19 23.62
CA LEU A 1189 -34.69 1.97 22.93
C LEU A 1189 -35.28 2.22 21.53
N LEU A 1190 -35.38 3.49 21.10
CA LEU A 1190 -35.94 3.91 19.81
C LEU A 1190 -37.36 3.39 19.53
N THR A 1191 -38.21 3.40 20.55
CA THR A 1191 -39.62 3.00 20.50
C THR A 1191 -40.56 4.16 20.84
N SER A 1192 -41.86 4.01 20.56
CA SER A 1192 -42.84 5.04 20.91
C SER A 1192 -43.25 5.01 22.38
N LYS A 1193 -43.14 3.84 23.01
CA LYS A 1193 -43.39 3.63 24.42
C LYS A 1193 -42.47 2.53 24.96
N ALA A 1194 -42.02 2.69 26.20
CA ALA A 1194 -41.26 1.69 26.94
C ALA A 1194 -41.72 1.69 28.40
N ASP A 1195 -42.39 0.62 28.80
CA ASP A 1195 -42.83 0.40 30.19
C ASP A 1195 -41.94 -0.64 30.86
N VAL A 1196 -41.74 -0.52 32.18
CA VAL A 1196 -40.99 -1.48 32.99
C VAL A 1196 -41.94 -2.09 34.03
N VAL A 1197 -41.87 -3.41 34.20
CA VAL A 1197 -42.66 -4.16 35.18
C VAL A 1197 -41.72 -4.99 36.04
N ALA A 1198 -41.64 -4.65 37.32
CA ALA A 1198 -40.93 -5.44 38.33
C ALA A 1198 -41.68 -6.75 38.62
N THR A 1199 -41.13 -7.89 38.19
CA THR A 1199 -41.72 -9.22 38.45
C THR A 1199 -40.68 -10.33 38.39
N ASP A 1200 -40.92 -11.41 39.14
CA ASP A 1200 -40.16 -12.67 39.03
C ASP A 1200 -40.73 -13.62 37.96
N ALA A 1201 -41.96 -13.37 37.49
CA ALA A 1201 -42.64 -14.19 36.50
C ALA A 1201 -43.18 -13.31 35.36
N ALA A 1202 -42.55 -13.42 34.18
CA ALA A 1202 -43.00 -12.76 32.96
C ALA A 1202 -44.20 -13.49 32.33
N PRO A 1203 -45.10 -12.79 31.62
CA PRO A 1203 -46.23 -13.43 30.95
C PRO A 1203 -45.77 -14.34 29.81
N GLU A 1204 -46.60 -15.29 29.38
CA GLU A 1204 -46.29 -16.24 28.31
C GLU A 1204 -45.95 -15.56 26.96
N ALA A 1205 -46.53 -14.38 26.72
CA ALA A 1205 -46.25 -13.57 25.53
C ALA A 1205 -44.87 -12.87 25.56
N ALA A 1206 -44.17 -12.86 26.69
CA ALA A 1206 -42.87 -12.23 26.83
C ALA A 1206 -41.76 -13.13 26.28
N VAL A 1207 -40.87 -12.55 25.47
CA VAL A 1207 -39.69 -13.23 24.95
C VAL A 1207 -38.55 -13.05 25.95
N ALA A 1208 -38.07 -14.14 26.53
CA ALA A 1208 -36.89 -14.12 27.39
C ALA A 1208 -35.66 -13.67 26.59
N THR A 1209 -34.85 -12.78 27.18
CA THR A 1209 -33.62 -12.28 26.56
C THR A 1209 -32.40 -13.07 27.02
N GLU A 1210 -31.24 -12.77 26.45
CA GLU A 1210 -29.95 -13.28 26.93
C GLU A 1210 -29.52 -12.72 28.30
N ILE A 1211 -30.24 -11.74 28.84
CA ILE A 1211 -30.00 -11.17 30.16
C ILE A 1211 -30.90 -11.91 31.17
N ASP A 1212 -30.29 -12.56 32.16
CA ASP A 1212 -31.03 -13.28 33.19
C ASP A 1212 -32.01 -12.35 33.91
N GLY A 1213 -33.25 -12.79 34.04
CA GLY A 1213 -34.30 -12.01 34.67
C GLY A 1213 -34.82 -10.82 33.86
N LEU A 1214 -34.58 -10.77 32.53
CA LEU A 1214 -35.18 -9.80 31.61
C LEU A 1214 -35.93 -10.48 30.47
N SER A 1215 -37.21 -10.15 30.32
CA SER A 1215 -38.06 -10.56 29.21
C SER A 1215 -38.77 -9.36 28.58
N VAL A 1216 -39.06 -9.43 27.28
CA VAL A 1216 -39.60 -8.31 26.51
C VAL A 1216 -40.89 -8.72 25.80
N VAL A 1217 -41.94 -7.92 25.97
CA VAL A 1217 -43.13 -7.97 25.11
C VAL A 1217 -43.05 -6.81 24.11
N VAL A 1218 -43.34 -7.10 22.84
CA VAL A 1218 -43.44 -6.10 21.77
C VAL A 1218 -44.87 -6.11 21.24
N ALA A 1219 -45.52 -4.95 21.31
CA ALA A 1219 -46.83 -4.71 20.73
C ALA A 1219 -46.73 -3.63 19.65
N LYS A 1220 -47.63 -3.67 18.66
CA LYS A 1220 -47.80 -2.57 17.72
C LYS A 1220 -48.66 -1.49 18.38
N SER A 1221 -48.23 -0.24 18.29
CA SER A 1221 -48.97 0.91 18.81
C SER A 1221 -50.30 1.09 18.08
N ASP A 1222 -51.38 1.27 18.83
CA ASP A 1222 -52.70 1.69 18.33
C ASP A 1222 -52.84 3.22 18.25
N ALA A 1223 -51.88 3.96 18.82
CA ALA A 1223 -51.88 5.42 18.78
C ALA A 1223 -51.53 6.00 17.39
N GLU A 1224 -52.08 7.18 17.10
CA GLU A 1224 -51.82 7.91 15.87
C GLU A 1224 -50.38 8.42 15.77
N LYS A 1225 -49.86 8.48 14.55
CA LYS A 1225 -48.49 8.90 14.26
C LYS A 1225 -48.39 10.42 14.24
N CYS A 1226 -47.45 10.99 15.00
CA CYS A 1226 -47.07 12.39 14.86
C CYS A 1226 -46.31 12.62 13.54
N GLU A 1227 -46.78 13.52 12.69
CA GLU A 1227 -46.16 13.75 11.37
C GLU A 1227 -44.75 14.39 11.42
N ARG A 1228 -44.42 15.06 12.54
CA ARG A 1228 -43.12 15.72 12.75
C ARG A 1228 -42.05 14.80 13.34
N CYS A 1229 -42.29 14.16 14.49
CA CYS A 1229 -41.29 13.29 15.14
C CYS A 1229 -41.47 11.79 14.87
N TRP A 1230 -42.58 11.40 14.23
CA TRP A 1230 -42.92 10.01 13.88
C TRP A 1230 -43.17 9.06 15.05
N HIS A 1231 -43.16 9.54 16.29
CA HIS A 1231 -43.66 8.77 17.42
C HIS A 1231 -45.17 8.58 17.33
N HIS A 1232 -45.63 7.41 17.76
CA HIS A 1232 -47.04 7.07 17.93
C HIS A 1232 -47.43 7.31 19.38
N VAL A 1233 -48.27 8.32 19.63
CA VAL A 1233 -48.63 8.76 20.98
C VAL A 1233 -50.08 9.20 21.04
N ALA A 1234 -50.75 8.91 22.15
CA ALA A 1234 -52.19 9.08 22.28
C ALA A 1234 -52.68 10.54 22.24
N ASP A 1235 -51.77 11.52 22.37
CA ASP A 1235 -52.10 12.94 22.37
C ASP A 1235 -52.07 13.58 20.98
N VAL A 1236 -51.74 12.84 19.91
CA VAL A 1236 -51.92 13.33 18.53
C VAL A 1236 -53.40 13.57 18.26
N GLY A 1237 -53.74 14.74 17.71
CA GLY A 1237 -55.14 15.14 17.47
C GLY A 1237 -55.81 15.85 18.64
N THR A 1238 -55.11 16.06 19.76
CA THR A 1238 -55.67 16.78 20.93
C THR A 1238 -55.51 18.30 20.89
N ILE A 1239 -54.69 18.83 19.97
CA ILE A 1239 -54.40 20.26 19.84
C ILE A 1239 -54.93 20.79 18.50
N ASP A 1240 -56.00 21.59 18.55
CA ASP A 1240 -56.72 22.06 17.35
C ASP A 1240 -55.84 22.81 16.33
N ALA A 1241 -54.84 23.57 16.80
CA ALA A 1241 -53.93 24.32 15.95
C ALA A 1241 -52.95 23.42 15.16
N HIS A 1242 -52.70 22.20 15.65
CA HIS A 1242 -51.74 21.24 15.07
C HIS A 1242 -52.30 19.81 15.16
N PRO A 1243 -53.35 19.47 14.39
CA PRO A 1243 -54.11 18.24 14.57
C PRO A 1243 -53.33 16.95 14.27
N THR A 1244 -52.20 17.04 13.54
CA THR A 1244 -51.35 15.88 13.21
C THR A 1244 -50.07 15.81 14.06
N LEU A 1245 -49.92 16.69 15.05
CA LEU A 1245 -48.74 16.74 15.93
C LEU A 1245 -49.07 16.30 17.37
N CYS A 1246 -48.08 15.73 18.05
CA CYS A 1246 -48.15 15.48 19.49
C CYS A 1246 -47.80 16.74 20.28
N GLY A 1247 -48.21 16.81 21.55
CA GLY A 1247 -47.96 17.96 22.42
C GLY A 1247 -46.48 18.30 22.59
N ARG A 1248 -45.61 17.27 22.56
CA ARG A 1248 -44.14 17.45 22.55
C ARG A 1248 -43.66 18.28 21.36
N CYS A 1249 -44.12 17.94 20.16
CA CYS A 1249 -43.75 18.66 18.94
C CYS A 1249 -44.33 20.07 18.90
N VAL A 1250 -45.56 20.27 19.38
CA VAL A 1250 -46.15 21.61 19.48
C VAL A 1250 -45.35 22.50 20.43
N SER A 1251 -44.94 21.98 21.60
CA SER A 1251 -44.08 22.73 22.53
C SER A 1251 -42.73 23.13 21.90
N ASN A 1252 -42.16 22.27 21.06
CA ASN A 1252 -40.89 22.55 20.38
C ASN A 1252 -40.99 23.59 19.25
N ILE A 1253 -42.18 23.79 18.67
CA ILE A 1253 -42.42 24.78 17.62
C ILE A 1253 -42.84 26.12 18.24
N ASP A 1254 -43.90 26.11 19.07
CA ASP A 1254 -44.58 27.32 19.54
C ASP A 1254 -44.41 27.60 21.05
N GLY A 1255 -43.88 26.64 21.82
CA GLY A 1255 -43.77 26.71 23.28
C GLY A 1255 -42.34 26.94 23.79
N GLU A 1256 -42.10 26.63 25.07
CA GLU A 1256 -40.76 26.72 25.70
C GLU A 1256 -39.80 25.59 25.28
N GLY A 1257 -40.31 24.56 24.60
CA GLY A 1257 -39.55 23.38 24.20
C GLY A 1257 -39.66 22.22 25.20
N GLU A 1258 -39.17 21.05 24.80
CA GLU A 1258 -39.14 19.87 25.65
C GLU A 1258 -37.97 19.91 26.66
N THR A 1259 -38.19 19.32 27.84
CA THR A 1259 -37.13 19.07 28.83
C THR A 1259 -36.61 17.65 28.65
N ARG A 1260 -35.28 17.48 28.59
CA ARG A 1260 -34.58 16.20 28.55
C ARG A 1260 -33.60 16.13 29.72
N GLN A 1261 -33.68 15.07 30.51
CA GLN A 1261 -32.78 14.87 31.66
C GLN A 1261 -31.70 13.82 31.36
N PHE A 1262 -32.05 12.77 30.64
CA PHE A 1262 -31.22 11.57 30.47
C PHE A 1262 -30.84 11.30 29.02
N ALA A 1263 -31.80 11.32 28.07
CA ALA A 1263 -31.64 10.88 26.67
C ALA A 1263 -32.09 11.93 25.64
#